data_AF-A0A9D8Z7H5-F1
#
_entry.id   AF-A0A9D8Z7H5-F1
#
_cell.length_a   1.000
_cell.length_b   1.000
_cell.length_c   1.000
_cell.angle_alpha   90.00
_cell.angle_beta   90.00
_cell.angle_gamma   90.00
#
_symmetry.space_group_name_H-M   'P 1'
#
loop_
_entity.id
_entity.type
_entity.pdbx_description
1 polymer ?
#
loop_
_entity_poly.entity_id
_entity_poly.type
_entity_poly.pdbx_seq_one_letter_code
_entity_poly.pdbx_strand_id
1 'polypeptide(L)'
;MAFQSSTKPAIKLLAGVATTALSLGLVASASAQNSQLDPTFGTVSEGQGFGSVSQTIQAGGDIDASGFAPGCNGFIADAPDLIFDYSGDASVLIEGSSDADTTMVIEAPDGQILCNDDFNGLNPGIETSFGERGRYAIWIGTFEPIQNNTFPDADIILSELADVAPPVTPTPNPSATGFNANQPPTFGEVEIGAGFGTQEFTLQAGGQINAFDTNSSCAGFVADVPDYQLTVAPGTGTIDLAITSDVDTTLVVVTPNGSVLCNDDAVDLNPGLQISSPSAGSYAVWVGTYSPIENDFFPGAQLTISTSGASAQPTTPTPTPGPTGSGFNPNQAPTFGEIAVTTGFGSQTFTLQAGGDMDAFGINNACAGFIADVPDYVINYQGGSRGPLDLGVESDEDTTLVVVDPNGQVFCNDDDLDLNPALSIASPAIGNYGVWVGTFNPIQNDFYPDATLTVTAGPSNDRGSVAPGSLGDRLRQTPTFGSVQLNSGFGGHAVDLQAGGALEGATLGQFCNGFVAEAPDYVVGYSGNLALRITATSDDDTTMAVALPNGEVRCNDDFAGLNPGLIGPEGLTGDYAIWIGTFNPIEGDVFPAANLLIEEVSTTKTHPSGAINSMSLTAGFTPDPFTTTLAAGGIIDASTVDPSCWGNIASTPDFVLNYTAGDWPLRVFVNSDADTTLLMRTPIGEVLCNDDTDGLNPSLSLTTPVSGQYEIFIGTYDPTAGNPNATLAISEILDEKILPDGAVTETSVFAGMTRQDFELLAGGSFEAFDTFGDTCNGFVASNPDFVAFVDGGGVDVEFTARSAEDTTIVVRGPDGTVYCDDDSGGDFNPLVLVDRAANGPYEVWLGTFSAVGNAPATLSIRDINAGTGTAPNVPGEGKK
;
A
#
# COMPACT_ATOMS: atom_id res chain seq x y z
N MET A 1 -2.59 -33.94 73.34
CA MET A 1 -1.25 -33.39 73.62
C MET A 1 -1.18 -32.10 72.80
N ALA A 2 -1.28 -30.89 73.36
CA ALA A 2 -0.26 -30.17 74.17
C ALA A 2 1.04 -30.00 73.35
N PHE A 3 1.60 -28.81 73.06
CA PHE A 3 1.57 -27.44 73.66
C PHE A 3 1.30 -26.37 72.56
N GLN A 4 0.72 -25.16 72.77
CA GLN A 4 1.23 -23.93 73.46
C GLN A 4 2.56 -23.38 72.87
N SER A 5 2.78 -22.05 72.67
CA SER A 5 1.97 -20.84 72.96
C SER A 5 2.61 -19.53 72.40
N SER A 6 1.86 -18.40 72.47
CA SER A 6 2.36 -17.02 72.69
C SER A 6 2.92 -16.26 71.46
N THR A 7 2.74 -14.94 71.27
CA THR A 7 2.17 -13.88 72.14
C THR A 7 1.56 -12.71 71.32
N LYS A 8 0.48 -12.09 71.80
CA LYS A 8 0.12 -10.67 71.54
C LYS A 8 0.23 -9.88 72.85
N PRO A 9 0.48 -8.56 72.81
CA PRO A 9 -0.11 -7.62 73.76
C PRO A 9 -1.25 -6.81 73.13
N ALA A 10 -2.23 -6.41 73.94
CA ALA A 10 -3.42 -5.63 73.58
C ALA A 10 -3.57 -4.44 74.56
N ILE A 11 -4.77 -3.81 74.64
CA ILE A 11 -5.28 -2.79 75.63
C ILE A 11 -5.18 -1.33 75.10
N LYS A 12 -6.18 -0.41 75.08
CA LYS A 12 -7.62 -0.28 75.50
C LYS A 12 -8.21 1.01 74.81
N LEU A 13 -9.50 1.42 74.81
CA LEU A 13 -10.80 1.01 75.40
C LEU A 13 -12.00 1.42 74.48
N LEU A 14 -13.23 1.13 74.95
CA LEU A 14 -14.62 1.39 74.48
C LEU A 14 -15.05 2.75 73.86
N ALA A 15 -16.17 2.61 73.11
CA ALA A 15 -17.31 3.51 72.84
C ALA A 15 -17.30 4.26 71.48
N GLY A 16 -18.39 4.31 70.70
CA GLY A 16 -19.74 3.75 70.90
C GLY A 16 -20.87 4.64 70.35
N VAL A 17 -21.04 4.70 69.02
CA VAL A 17 -22.20 5.31 68.33
C VAL A 17 -22.51 4.45 67.09
N ALA A 18 -23.79 4.26 66.77
CA ALA A 18 -24.22 3.58 65.56
C ALA A 18 -24.41 4.57 64.41
N THR A 19 -23.74 4.34 63.29
CA THR A 19 -24.01 4.98 62.00
C THR A 19 -23.96 3.92 60.91
N THR A 20 -24.94 4.00 60.00
CA THR A 20 -25.13 3.19 58.80
C THR A 20 -23.83 2.77 58.11
N ALA A 21 -23.61 1.46 58.02
CA ALA A 21 -22.57 0.90 57.16
C ALA A 21 -23.03 0.98 55.70
N LEU A 22 -22.27 1.69 54.89
CA LEU A 22 -22.40 1.67 53.44
C LEU A 22 -22.09 0.24 52.98
N SER A 23 -23.04 -0.43 52.32
CA SER A 23 -22.80 -1.72 51.70
C SER A 23 -21.96 -1.51 50.45
N LEU A 24 -20.63 -1.57 50.58
CA LEU A 24 -19.79 -1.93 49.45
C LEU A 24 -20.19 -3.36 49.07
N GLY A 25 -20.95 -3.48 47.99
CA GLY A 25 -21.03 -4.74 47.27
C GLY A 25 -19.64 -5.06 46.78
N LEU A 26 -19.10 -6.20 47.20
CA LEU A 26 -17.97 -6.81 46.52
C LEU A 26 -18.49 -7.21 45.14
N VAL A 27 -18.29 -6.33 44.16
CA VAL A 27 -18.23 -6.75 42.76
C VAL A 27 -17.00 -7.65 42.70
N ALA A 28 -17.19 -8.94 42.45
CA ALA A 28 -16.08 -9.78 42.05
C ALA A 28 -15.65 -9.27 40.67
N SER A 29 -14.40 -8.82 40.53
CA SER A 29 -13.84 -8.60 39.21
C SER A 29 -14.03 -9.86 38.37
N ALA A 30 -14.37 -9.68 37.10
CA ALA A 30 -14.16 -10.75 36.12
C ALA A 30 -12.69 -11.19 36.17
N SER A 31 -12.42 -12.43 35.77
CA SER A 31 -11.06 -12.98 35.80
C SER A 31 -10.15 -12.24 34.82
N ALA A 32 -9.48 -11.19 35.28
CA ALA A 32 -8.20 -10.80 34.69
C ALA A 32 -7.25 -11.99 34.90
N GLN A 33 -6.62 -12.45 33.81
CA GLN A 33 -5.58 -13.46 33.89
C GLN A 33 -4.39 -12.96 34.70
N ASN A 34 -3.53 -13.88 35.11
CA ASN A 34 -2.57 -13.62 36.16
C ASN A 34 -1.15 -13.41 35.60
N SER A 35 -0.78 -12.16 35.29
CA SER A 35 0.59 -11.75 34.93
C SER A 35 1.64 -12.01 36.03
N GLN A 36 1.24 -12.50 37.20
CA GLN A 36 2.12 -13.01 38.25
C GLN A 36 2.41 -14.52 38.13
N LEU A 37 1.94 -15.19 37.06
CA LEU A 37 2.40 -16.54 36.69
C LEU A 37 3.80 -16.47 36.05
N ASP A 38 4.53 -17.58 36.14
CA ASP A 38 5.80 -17.74 35.44
C ASP A 38 5.50 -17.86 33.92
N PRO A 39 6.22 -17.13 33.05
CA PRO A 39 5.96 -17.14 31.61
C PRO A 39 6.32 -18.47 30.94
N THR A 40 5.57 -18.82 29.90
CA THR A 40 5.71 -20.10 29.17
C THR A 40 7.10 -20.25 28.53
N PHE A 41 7.59 -19.21 27.86
CA PHE A 41 8.84 -19.21 27.10
C PHE A 41 9.98 -18.41 27.76
N GLY A 42 9.68 -17.73 28.88
CA GLY A 42 10.69 -17.16 29.78
C GLY A 42 10.68 -15.64 29.83
N THR A 43 11.87 -15.07 30.09
CA THR A 43 12.04 -13.63 30.30
C THR A 43 13.22 -13.13 29.50
N VAL A 44 12.98 -12.11 28.69
CA VAL A 44 13.99 -11.28 28.03
C VAL A 44 14.18 -10.00 28.86
N SER A 45 15.41 -9.50 28.95
CA SER A 45 15.73 -8.35 29.79
C SER A 45 16.77 -7.46 29.14
N GLU A 46 16.30 -6.37 28.52
CA GLU A 46 17.16 -5.47 27.74
C GLU A 46 17.29 -4.06 28.37
N GLY A 47 18.40 -3.42 28.03
CA GLY A 47 18.67 -2.02 28.36
C GLY A 47 18.73 -1.16 27.10
N GLN A 48 19.02 0.12 27.27
CA GLN A 48 19.16 1.03 26.13
C GLN A 48 20.32 0.61 25.21
N GLY A 49 20.10 0.68 23.90
CA GLY A 49 21.04 0.31 22.85
C GLY A 49 21.04 -1.18 22.47
N PHE A 50 19.90 -1.88 22.60
CA PHE A 50 19.79 -3.31 22.30
C PHE A 50 19.53 -3.60 20.80
N GLY A 51 19.02 -2.63 20.04
CA GLY A 51 18.73 -2.80 18.62
C GLY A 51 17.49 -3.66 18.41
N SER A 52 17.64 -4.95 18.09
CA SER A 52 16.51 -5.89 18.05
C SER A 52 16.88 -7.28 18.58
N VAL A 53 15.87 -7.96 19.15
CA VAL A 53 15.94 -9.32 19.69
C VAL A 53 14.68 -10.07 19.25
N SER A 54 14.85 -11.26 18.65
CA SER A 54 13.74 -12.15 18.29
C SER A 54 13.73 -13.41 19.16
N GLN A 55 12.52 -13.91 19.46
CA GLN A 55 12.26 -15.05 20.33
C GLN A 55 11.13 -15.91 19.73
N THR A 56 11.48 -17.05 19.13
CA THR A 56 10.51 -18.05 18.67
C THR A 56 9.78 -18.69 19.84
N ILE A 57 8.45 -18.72 19.76
CA ILE A 57 7.51 -19.30 20.73
C ILE A 57 6.37 -20.01 19.99
N GLN A 58 5.34 -20.47 20.72
CA GLN A 58 4.13 -21.05 20.12
C GLN A 58 2.92 -20.20 20.52
N ALA A 59 2.09 -19.82 19.54
CA ALA A 59 0.96 -18.92 19.73
C ALA A 59 -0.36 -19.64 20.00
N GLY A 60 -1.23 -19.00 20.77
CA GLY A 60 -2.61 -19.44 21.00
C GLY A 60 -2.92 -19.91 22.41
N GLY A 61 -4.20 -20.17 22.66
CA GLY A 61 -4.69 -20.74 23.91
C GLY A 61 -6.19 -20.99 23.90
N ASP A 62 -6.75 -21.22 25.09
CA ASP A 62 -8.17 -21.58 25.29
C ASP A 62 -9.01 -20.40 25.84
N ILE A 63 -8.42 -19.20 26.02
CA ILE A 63 -9.09 -18.06 26.66
C ILE A 63 -9.31 -16.91 25.68
N ASP A 64 -10.58 -16.62 25.44
CA ASP A 64 -11.09 -15.48 24.67
C ASP A 64 -10.60 -14.14 25.24
N ALA A 65 -9.86 -13.39 24.41
CA ALA A 65 -9.24 -12.10 24.75
C ALA A 65 -10.23 -10.92 24.76
N SER A 66 -11.43 -11.06 24.17
CA SER A 66 -12.42 -9.97 24.08
C SER A 66 -12.94 -9.45 25.43
N GLY A 67 -12.69 -10.20 26.51
CA GLY A 67 -12.97 -9.79 27.88
C GLY A 67 -11.95 -8.83 28.52
N PHE A 68 -10.82 -8.54 27.87
CA PHE A 68 -9.71 -7.76 28.44
C PHE A 68 -9.86 -6.25 28.25
N ALA A 69 -9.90 -5.81 27.00
CA ALA A 69 -10.14 -4.43 26.60
C ALA A 69 -10.80 -4.39 25.20
N PRO A 70 -11.43 -3.27 24.81
CA PRO A 70 -11.89 -3.08 23.43
C PRO A 70 -10.69 -3.21 22.46
N GLY A 71 -10.85 -4.00 21.39
CA GLY A 71 -9.78 -4.27 20.42
C GLY A 71 -8.91 -5.51 20.71
N CYS A 72 -9.17 -6.25 21.78
CA CYS A 72 -8.51 -7.54 22.02
C CYS A 72 -9.34 -8.68 21.39
N ASN A 73 -9.02 -9.12 20.18
CA ASN A 73 -9.69 -10.28 19.57
C ASN A 73 -8.83 -11.55 19.67
N GLY A 74 -9.44 -12.73 19.49
CA GLY A 74 -8.76 -14.02 19.49
C GLY A 74 -8.55 -14.69 20.85
N PHE A 75 -7.66 -15.70 20.89
CA PHE A 75 -7.53 -16.66 21.99
C PHE A 75 -6.08 -16.78 22.49
N ILE A 76 -5.88 -16.54 23.79
CA ILE A 76 -4.58 -16.51 24.47
C ILE A 76 -4.47 -17.56 25.60
N ALA A 77 -3.24 -17.83 26.06
CA ALA A 77 -2.93 -18.70 27.19
C ALA A 77 -3.21 -18.04 28.57
N ASP A 78 -3.33 -18.83 29.66
CA ASP A 78 -3.62 -18.34 31.04
C ASP A 78 -2.42 -17.63 31.70
N ALA A 79 -1.20 -17.97 31.26
CA ALA A 79 0.05 -17.35 31.65
C ALA A 79 0.62 -16.58 30.45
N PRO A 80 1.34 -15.46 30.67
CA PRO A 80 2.02 -14.77 29.58
C PRO A 80 3.04 -15.68 28.92
N ASP A 81 3.22 -15.55 27.61
CA ASP A 81 4.17 -16.36 26.86
C ASP A 81 5.58 -15.84 27.05
N LEU A 82 5.73 -14.51 27.05
CA LEU A 82 6.99 -13.81 27.26
C LEU A 82 6.84 -12.71 28.31
N ILE A 83 7.84 -12.58 29.19
CA ILE A 83 8.05 -11.36 29.96
C ILE A 83 9.20 -10.58 29.33
N PHE A 84 9.00 -9.28 29.12
CA PHE A 84 10.04 -8.36 28.71
C PHE A 84 10.30 -7.33 29.83
N ASP A 85 11.45 -7.46 30.49
CA ASP A 85 11.92 -6.53 31.53
C ASP A 85 12.79 -5.45 30.86
N TYR A 86 12.19 -4.32 30.47
CA TYR A 86 12.87 -3.22 29.79
C TYR A 86 13.41 -2.16 30.77
N SER A 87 14.64 -1.71 30.53
CA SER A 87 15.33 -0.72 31.38
C SER A 87 15.89 0.51 30.64
N GLY A 88 15.66 0.62 29.33
CA GLY A 88 16.01 1.81 28.54
C GLY A 88 15.04 2.98 28.76
N ASP A 89 15.14 4.01 27.91
CA ASP A 89 14.21 5.17 27.88
C ASP A 89 13.58 5.36 26.47
N ALA A 90 13.98 4.53 25.50
CA ALA A 90 13.54 4.62 24.11
C ALA A 90 12.21 3.90 23.89
N SER A 91 11.45 4.28 22.85
CA SER A 91 10.27 3.51 22.41
C SER A 91 10.68 2.11 21.98
N VAL A 92 9.83 1.12 22.27
CA VAL A 92 10.02 -0.26 21.82
C VAL A 92 8.82 -0.68 20.98
N LEU A 93 9.11 -1.21 19.80
CA LEU A 93 8.15 -1.93 18.96
C LEU A 93 8.19 -3.41 19.34
N ILE A 94 7.01 -4.00 19.54
CA ILE A 94 6.81 -5.40 19.91
C ILE A 94 5.92 -6.01 18.84
N GLU A 95 6.46 -6.92 18.03
CA GLU A 95 5.81 -7.53 16.87
C GLU A 95 5.71 -9.06 17.04
N GLY A 96 4.69 -9.66 16.47
CA GLY A 96 4.57 -11.09 16.24
C GLY A 96 4.66 -11.39 14.74
N SER A 97 5.30 -12.50 14.38
CA SER A 97 5.36 -12.97 12.99
C SER A 97 5.07 -14.48 12.94
N SER A 98 4.06 -14.88 12.18
CA SER A 98 3.68 -16.27 11.93
C SER A 98 3.06 -16.45 10.53
N ASP A 99 3.04 -17.69 10.04
CA ASP A 99 2.24 -18.13 8.90
C ASP A 99 0.74 -18.28 9.25
N ALA A 100 0.39 -18.13 10.52
CA ALA A 100 -0.96 -18.19 11.05
C ALA A 100 -1.45 -16.81 11.48
N ASP A 101 -2.76 -16.61 11.39
CA ASP A 101 -3.49 -15.45 11.92
C ASP A 101 -3.33 -15.38 13.46
N THR A 102 -2.55 -14.39 13.92
CA THR A 102 -2.12 -14.26 15.32
C THR A 102 -2.56 -12.93 15.93
N THR A 103 -2.77 -12.94 17.25
CA THR A 103 -3.22 -11.76 18.03
C THR A 103 -2.22 -11.50 19.15
N MET A 104 -2.07 -10.25 19.57
CA MET A 104 -1.20 -9.90 20.70
C MET A 104 -1.97 -9.14 21.78
N VAL A 105 -1.70 -9.52 23.04
CA VAL A 105 -2.13 -8.80 24.24
C VAL A 105 -0.91 -8.49 25.08
N ILE A 106 -0.75 -7.24 25.51
CA ILE A 106 0.35 -6.78 26.36
C ILE A 106 -0.21 -6.07 27.61
N GLU A 107 0.21 -6.49 28.80
CA GLU A 107 0.10 -5.67 30.01
C GLU A 107 1.38 -4.84 30.17
N ALA A 108 1.26 -3.52 30.06
CA ALA A 108 2.34 -2.56 30.20
C ALA A 108 2.70 -2.30 31.69
N PRO A 109 3.88 -1.69 31.98
CA PRO A 109 4.34 -1.47 33.36
C PRO A 109 3.44 -0.61 34.25
N ASP A 110 2.67 0.31 33.68
CA ASP A 110 1.63 1.09 34.40
C ASP A 110 0.33 0.30 34.68
N GLY A 111 0.16 -0.85 34.03
CA GLY A 111 -1.03 -1.71 34.08
C GLY A 111 -2.04 -1.46 32.95
N GLN A 112 -1.71 -0.69 31.92
CA GLN A 112 -2.51 -0.59 30.70
C GLN A 112 -2.46 -1.90 29.92
N ILE A 113 -3.62 -2.34 29.41
CA ILE A 113 -3.70 -3.42 28.43
C ILE A 113 -3.68 -2.80 27.03
N LEU A 114 -2.78 -3.31 26.19
CA LEU A 114 -2.64 -2.99 24.77
C LEU A 114 -2.94 -4.25 23.97
N CYS A 115 -3.66 -4.11 22.86
CA CYS A 115 -4.05 -5.22 21.99
C CYS A 115 -3.96 -4.80 20.52
N ASN A 116 -3.50 -5.72 19.68
CA ASN A 116 -3.55 -5.61 18.23
C ASN A 116 -3.51 -7.02 17.62
N ASP A 117 -4.23 -7.23 16.52
CA ASP A 117 -4.27 -8.44 15.69
C ASP A 117 -3.66 -8.18 14.30
N ASP A 118 -4.09 -7.12 13.61
CA ASP A 118 -3.67 -6.82 12.24
C ASP A 118 -2.75 -5.59 12.15
N PHE A 119 -1.47 -5.73 12.49
CA PHE A 119 -0.46 -4.66 12.37
C PHE A 119 0.28 -4.68 11.02
N ASN A 120 0.67 -5.86 10.56
CA ASN A 120 1.37 -6.06 9.30
C ASN A 120 0.79 -7.29 8.58
N GLY A 121 -0.25 -7.07 7.77
CA GLY A 121 -1.13 -8.15 7.34
C GLY A 121 -1.86 -8.76 8.55
N LEU A 122 -1.95 -10.09 8.60
CA LEU A 122 -2.59 -10.87 9.69
C LEU A 122 -1.68 -11.12 10.90
N ASN A 123 -0.68 -10.25 11.10
CA ASN A 123 0.34 -10.40 12.14
C ASN A 123 0.31 -9.18 13.09
N PRO A 124 0.37 -9.40 14.42
CA PRO A 124 0.11 -8.37 15.41
C PRO A 124 1.37 -7.58 15.77
N GLY A 125 1.20 -6.33 16.15
CA GLY A 125 2.32 -5.46 16.53
C GLY A 125 1.88 -4.21 17.27
N ILE A 126 2.68 -3.79 18.24
CA ILE A 126 2.38 -2.69 19.15
C ILE A 126 3.63 -1.85 19.37
N GLU A 127 3.60 -0.59 18.92
CA GLU A 127 4.59 0.41 19.31
C GLU A 127 4.25 0.98 20.69
N THR A 128 5.23 0.97 21.59
CA THR A 128 5.10 1.62 22.91
C THR A 128 5.58 3.07 22.84
N SER A 129 4.70 4.01 23.20
CA SER A 129 5.03 5.44 23.22
C SER A 129 5.95 5.79 24.40
N PHE A 130 7.26 5.96 24.14
CA PHE A 130 8.34 6.19 25.12
C PHE A 130 8.44 5.06 26.15
N GLY A 131 9.14 3.99 25.76
CA GLY A 131 9.16 2.69 26.43
C GLY A 131 9.21 2.80 27.95
N GLU A 132 8.05 2.55 28.58
CA GLU A 132 7.93 2.61 30.02
C GLU A 132 8.90 1.62 30.65
N ARG A 133 9.74 2.13 31.56
CA ARG A 133 10.69 1.31 32.31
C ARG A 133 9.96 0.34 33.23
N GLY A 134 10.01 -0.94 32.90
CA GLY A 134 9.46 -1.98 33.74
C GLY A 134 9.22 -3.28 33.01
N ARG A 135 8.23 -4.00 33.53
CA ARG A 135 7.90 -5.37 33.12
C ARG A 135 6.67 -5.35 32.23
N TYR A 136 6.86 -5.69 30.97
CA TYR A 136 5.77 -6.03 30.05
C TYR A 136 5.46 -7.52 30.19
N ALA A 137 4.18 -7.86 30.26
CA ALA A 137 3.72 -9.24 30.11
C ALA A 137 3.04 -9.38 28.75
N ILE A 138 3.54 -10.28 27.91
CA ILE A 138 3.14 -10.44 26.51
C ILE A 138 2.52 -11.82 26.34
N TRP A 139 1.32 -11.85 25.75
CA TRP A 139 0.65 -13.05 25.28
C TRP A 139 0.56 -12.96 23.76
N ILE A 140 0.87 -14.05 23.06
CA ILE A 140 0.57 -14.17 21.63
C ILE A 140 -0.45 -15.29 21.43
N GLY A 141 -1.61 -14.91 20.88
CA GLY A 141 -2.73 -15.78 20.63
C GLY A 141 -2.88 -16.12 19.15
N THR A 142 -3.94 -16.86 18.84
CA THR A 142 -4.48 -17.02 17.48
C THR A 142 -5.85 -16.39 17.40
N PHE A 143 -6.22 -15.79 16.27
CA PHE A 143 -7.54 -15.18 16.11
C PHE A 143 -8.67 -16.21 16.21
N GLU A 144 -8.50 -17.37 15.57
CA GLU A 144 -9.38 -18.54 15.72
C GLU A 144 -8.94 -19.45 16.89
N PRO A 145 -9.85 -20.19 17.55
CA PRO A 145 -9.53 -21.03 18.69
C PRO A 145 -8.79 -22.31 18.27
N ILE A 146 -7.70 -22.62 18.97
CA ILE A 146 -6.78 -23.72 18.67
C ILE A 146 -7.52 -25.06 18.56
N GLN A 147 -7.40 -25.70 17.39
CA GLN A 147 -7.96 -27.03 17.14
C GLN A 147 -6.95 -28.12 17.48
N ASN A 148 -7.41 -29.18 18.15
CA ASN A 148 -6.62 -30.38 18.48
C ASN A 148 -5.32 -30.16 19.27
N ASN A 149 -5.16 -29.03 19.98
CA ASN A 149 -3.96 -28.71 20.78
C ASN A 149 -2.69 -28.64 19.89
N THR A 150 -2.84 -28.13 18.66
CA THR A 150 -1.74 -27.81 17.73
C THR A 150 -1.60 -26.30 17.66
N PHE A 151 -0.51 -25.78 18.20
CA PHE A 151 -0.20 -24.35 18.26
C PHE A 151 0.76 -24.01 17.10
N PRO A 152 0.50 -22.96 16.30
CA PRO A 152 1.48 -22.48 15.33
C PRO A 152 2.71 -21.92 16.05
N ASP A 153 3.87 -22.06 15.42
CA ASP A 153 5.09 -21.37 15.86
C ASP A 153 5.00 -19.90 15.43
N ALA A 154 5.49 -18.98 16.26
CA ALA A 154 5.51 -17.54 16.00
C ALA A 154 6.77 -16.91 16.60
N ASP A 155 7.37 -15.95 15.89
CA ASP A 155 8.49 -15.16 16.39
C ASP A 155 7.98 -13.87 17.02
N ILE A 156 8.28 -13.63 18.31
CA ILE A 156 8.15 -12.29 18.89
C ILE A 156 9.44 -11.53 18.58
N ILE A 157 9.31 -10.38 17.91
CA ILE A 157 10.40 -9.45 17.62
C ILE A 157 10.24 -8.24 18.54
N LEU A 158 11.31 -7.94 19.29
CA LEU A 158 11.44 -6.74 20.12
C LEU A 158 12.45 -5.82 19.45
N SER A 159 12.07 -4.59 19.16
CA SER A 159 12.90 -3.61 18.44
C SER A 159 12.95 -2.29 19.20
N GLU A 160 14.14 -1.85 19.59
CA GLU A 160 14.38 -0.52 20.13
C GLU A 160 14.37 0.51 19.01
N LEU A 161 13.41 1.43 19.06
CA LEU A 161 13.35 2.54 18.14
C LEU A 161 14.34 3.61 18.64
N ALA A 162 15.27 4.03 17.79
CA ALA A 162 16.37 4.92 18.19
C ALA A 162 15.87 6.19 18.91
N ASP A 163 16.64 6.67 19.89
CA ASP A 163 16.35 7.84 20.77
C ASP A 163 15.87 9.09 19.97
N VAL A 164 14.58 9.15 19.63
CA VAL A 164 13.92 10.38 19.21
C VAL A 164 13.74 11.19 20.49
N ALA A 165 14.55 12.24 20.63
CA ALA A 165 14.38 13.22 21.69
C ALA A 165 12.90 13.66 21.75
N PRO A 166 12.30 13.79 22.95
CA PRO A 166 10.85 13.89 23.10
C PRO A 166 10.30 14.99 22.19
N PRO A 167 9.17 14.77 21.49
CA PRO A 167 8.78 15.61 20.38
C PRO A 167 8.65 17.04 20.89
N VAL A 168 9.52 17.91 20.35
CA VAL A 168 9.17 19.32 20.22
C VAL A 168 8.01 19.36 19.24
N THR A 169 6.82 19.09 19.76
CA THR A 169 5.55 19.33 19.08
C THR A 169 5.67 20.73 18.47
N PRO A 170 5.67 20.85 17.13
CA PRO A 170 5.85 22.13 16.47
C PRO A 170 4.71 23.01 16.97
N THR A 171 5.04 24.01 17.79
CA THR A 171 4.01 24.80 18.47
C THR A 171 3.36 25.63 17.38
N PRO A 172 2.09 25.38 16.98
CA PRO A 172 1.57 25.97 15.77
C PRO A 172 1.62 27.47 15.90
N ASN A 173 2.33 28.12 14.99
CA ASN A 173 2.32 29.56 14.87
C ASN A 173 1.35 29.92 13.73
N PRO A 174 0.04 30.09 14.00
CA PRO A 174 -0.98 30.41 12.97
C PRO A 174 -0.81 31.83 12.38
N SER A 175 0.36 32.45 12.55
CA SER A 175 0.81 33.68 11.90
C SER A 175 2.01 33.48 10.98
N ALA A 176 2.54 32.24 10.84
CA ALA A 176 3.51 31.89 9.83
C ALA A 176 2.85 31.97 8.43
N THR A 177 3.58 32.54 7.46
CA THR A 177 3.10 32.74 6.07
C THR A 177 3.99 32.00 5.07
N GLY A 178 4.64 30.92 5.55
CA GLY A 178 5.58 30.10 4.81
C GLY A 178 6.67 29.49 5.71
N PHE A 179 7.39 28.50 5.18
CA PHE A 179 8.49 27.82 5.86
C PHE A 179 9.75 28.70 5.97
N ASN A 180 10.51 28.58 7.06
CA ASN A 180 11.60 29.53 7.38
C ASN A 180 12.95 28.86 7.72
N ALA A 181 13.86 28.88 6.75
CA ALA A 181 15.23 28.34 6.83
C ALA A 181 16.13 28.92 7.95
N ASN A 182 15.70 29.97 8.64
CA ASN A 182 16.50 30.63 9.69
C ASN A 182 16.07 30.23 11.11
N GLN A 183 15.12 29.30 11.24
CA GLN A 183 14.72 28.73 12.52
C GLN A 183 15.62 27.53 12.89
N PRO A 184 15.76 27.20 14.19
CA PRO A 184 16.43 25.97 14.61
C PRO A 184 15.71 24.74 14.04
N PRO A 185 16.45 23.68 13.66
CA PRO A 185 15.84 22.47 13.12
C PRO A 185 15.17 21.61 14.20
N THR A 186 14.13 20.87 13.82
CA THR A 186 13.35 19.97 14.69
C THR A 186 14.17 18.77 15.15
N PHE A 187 14.81 18.05 14.22
CA PHE A 187 15.48 16.77 14.47
C PHE A 187 17.01 16.90 14.58
N GLY A 188 17.64 17.93 13.97
CA GLY A 188 19.00 18.32 14.35
C GLY A 188 19.88 19.00 13.28
N GLU A 189 21.17 19.10 13.59
CA GLU A 189 22.20 19.65 12.71
C GLU A 189 23.18 18.55 12.28
N VAL A 190 23.54 18.49 11.00
CA VAL A 190 24.43 17.47 10.40
C VAL A 190 25.63 18.16 9.73
N GLU A 191 26.86 17.79 10.09
CA GLU A 191 28.08 18.30 9.43
C GLU A 191 28.48 17.40 8.25
N ILE A 192 28.46 17.95 7.02
CA ILE A 192 28.78 17.21 5.79
C ILE A 192 30.12 17.66 5.23
N GLY A 193 31.11 16.77 5.25
CA GLY A 193 32.47 17.02 4.80
C GLY A 193 33.08 15.88 3.99
N ALA A 194 34.40 15.95 3.77
CA ALA A 194 35.12 14.89 3.07
C ALA A 194 35.11 13.59 3.87
N GLY A 195 34.54 12.52 3.29
CA GLY A 195 34.38 11.23 3.94
C GLY A 195 33.13 11.08 4.80
N PHE A 196 32.06 11.85 4.55
CA PHE A 196 30.78 11.74 5.26
C PHE A 196 30.08 10.37 5.04
N GLY A 197 30.29 9.74 3.88
CA GLY A 197 29.70 8.43 3.54
C GLY A 197 28.22 8.52 3.17
N THR A 198 27.49 7.44 3.43
CA THR A 198 26.02 7.39 3.45
C THR A 198 25.56 7.26 4.90
N GLN A 199 24.53 8.00 5.29
CA GLN A 199 23.92 7.97 6.63
C GLN A 199 22.41 8.07 6.51
N GLU A 200 21.70 7.36 7.38
CA GLU A 200 20.24 7.28 7.40
C GLU A 200 19.71 7.87 8.71
N PHE A 201 18.61 8.60 8.63
CA PHE A 201 17.99 9.31 9.75
C PHE A 201 16.48 9.09 9.73
N THR A 202 15.89 8.59 10.81
CA THR A 202 14.43 8.49 10.94
C THR A 202 13.85 9.78 11.51
N LEU A 203 12.68 10.16 11.00
CA LEU A 203 11.94 11.35 11.40
C LEU A 203 10.44 11.16 11.16
N GLN A 204 9.63 12.16 11.51
CA GLN A 204 8.23 12.23 11.09
C GLN A 204 8.07 13.33 10.03
N ALA A 205 7.40 13.00 8.92
CA ALA A 205 7.21 13.88 7.78
C ALA A 205 5.93 14.72 7.92
N GLY A 206 5.93 15.92 7.33
CA GLY A 206 4.73 16.74 7.13
C GLY A 206 4.70 18.09 7.84
N GLY A 207 3.52 18.70 7.86
CA GLY A 207 3.26 19.97 8.54
C GLY A 207 2.03 20.69 8.03
N GLN A 208 1.82 21.92 8.51
CA GLN A 208 0.64 22.73 8.19
C GLN A 208 0.90 23.83 7.14
N ILE A 209 2.15 24.01 6.70
CA ILE A 209 2.50 25.01 5.69
C ILE A 209 2.47 24.37 4.31
N ASN A 210 1.51 24.77 3.47
CA ASN A 210 1.56 24.46 2.05
C ASN A 210 2.83 25.07 1.43
N ALA A 211 3.74 24.23 0.94
CA ALA A 211 5.02 24.66 0.40
C ALA A 211 4.83 25.49 -0.88
N PHE A 212 3.78 25.20 -1.66
CA PHE A 212 3.46 25.85 -2.93
C PHE A 212 3.14 27.34 -2.78
N ASP A 213 2.45 27.71 -1.70
CA ASP A 213 2.12 29.11 -1.37
C ASP A 213 3.38 29.94 -1.04
N THR A 214 4.44 29.28 -0.57
CA THR A 214 5.73 29.90 -0.25
C THR A 214 6.66 29.94 -1.46
N ASN A 215 6.68 28.85 -2.23
CA ASN A 215 7.36 28.75 -3.51
C ASN A 215 6.63 27.77 -4.44
N SER A 216 6.13 28.27 -5.58
CA SER A 216 5.30 27.53 -6.53
C SER A 216 6.04 26.42 -7.32
N SER A 217 7.24 26.04 -6.90
CA SER A 217 7.99 24.88 -7.43
C SER A 217 8.05 23.72 -6.43
N CYS A 218 7.28 23.79 -5.34
CA CYS A 218 7.29 22.84 -4.24
C CYS A 218 5.84 22.43 -3.98
N ALA A 219 5.50 21.16 -4.19
CA ALA A 219 4.21 20.63 -3.76
C ALA A 219 4.27 20.19 -2.29
N GLY A 220 3.13 19.77 -1.75
CA GLY A 220 3.04 19.22 -0.40
C GLY A 220 3.10 20.24 0.75
N PHE A 221 3.09 19.67 1.96
CA PHE A 221 2.92 20.36 3.22
C PHE A 221 4.08 20.07 4.17
N VAL A 222 4.71 21.12 4.69
CA VAL A 222 5.92 21.06 5.52
C VAL A 222 5.72 21.83 6.85
N ALA A 223 6.60 21.60 7.82
CA ALA A 223 6.67 22.39 9.05
C ALA A 223 7.12 23.85 8.78
N ASP A 224 6.83 24.77 9.72
CA ASP A 224 7.27 26.17 9.60
C ASP A 224 8.76 26.37 9.92
N VAL A 225 9.36 25.41 10.61
CA VAL A 225 10.80 25.26 10.92
C VAL A 225 11.37 24.05 10.16
N PRO A 226 12.68 24.03 9.79
CA PRO A 226 13.26 22.88 9.10
C PRO A 226 13.37 21.65 9.99
N ASP A 227 13.45 20.47 9.37
CA ASP A 227 13.63 19.20 10.07
C ASP A 227 15.11 18.94 10.37
N TYR A 228 15.97 19.19 9.38
CA TYR A 228 17.42 19.13 9.53
C TYR A 228 18.12 20.38 8.99
N GLN A 229 19.27 20.72 9.57
CA GLN A 229 20.19 21.71 9.02
C GLN A 229 21.53 21.06 8.66
N LEU A 230 21.90 21.09 7.38
CA LEU A 230 23.16 20.51 6.90
C LEU A 230 24.23 21.60 6.79
N THR A 231 25.34 21.46 7.52
CA THR A 231 26.51 22.34 7.40
C THR A 231 27.52 21.70 6.45
N VAL A 232 27.55 22.20 5.21
CA VAL A 232 28.40 21.65 4.14
C VAL A 232 29.77 22.33 4.09
N ALA A 233 30.83 21.53 4.16
CA ALA A 233 32.21 21.99 4.11
C ALA A 233 32.69 22.41 2.70
N PRO A 234 33.70 23.30 2.59
CA PRO A 234 34.32 23.61 1.31
C PRO A 234 35.00 22.40 0.68
N GLY A 235 34.58 22.05 -0.54
CA GLY A 235 35.13 20.91 -1.29
C GLY A 235 34.43 19.58 -1.05
N THR A 236 33.28 19.58 -0.35
CA THR A 236 32.31 18.48 -0.46
C THR A 236 31.89 18.32 -1.92
N GLY A 237 31.82 17.06 -2.38
CA GLY A 237 31.38 16.73 -3.74
C GLY A 237 29.85 16.72 -3.85
N THR A 238 29.29 15.90 -4.74
CA THR A 238 27.83 15.72 -4.84
C THR A 238 27.26 15.32 -3.47
N ILE A 239 26.15 15.94 -3.08
CA ILE A 239 25.29 15.47 -1.98
C ILE A 239 24.02 14.91 -2.61
N ASP A 240 23.67 13.69 -2.25
CA ASP A 240 22.40 13.08 -2.62
C ASP A 240 21.54 12.96 -1.35
N LEU A 241 20.28 13.38 -1.46
CA LEU A 241 19.26 13.27 -0.43
C LEU A 241 18.13 12.42 -1.01
N ALA A 242 17.73 11.37 -0.31
CA ALA A 242 16.58 10.54 -0.68
C ALA A 242 15.71 10.31 0.56
N ILE A 243 14.40 10.26 0.38
CA ILE A 243 13.44 9.87 1.41
C ILE A 243 12.90 8.47 1.06
N THR A 244 12.63 7.67 2.09
CA THR A 244 11.86 6.44 2.00
C THR A 244 10.72 6.50 3.03
N SER A 245 9.49 6.29 2.58
CA SER A 245 8.29 6.24 3.42
C SER A 245 7.20 5.41 2.74
N ASP A 246 6.29 4.86 3.54
CA ASP A 246 5.10 4.13 3.08
C ASP A 246 3.97 5.07 2.62
N VAL A 247 4.17 6.39 2.75
CA VAL A 247 3.27 7.43 2.27
C VAL A 247 3.98 8.40 1.33
N ASP A 248 3.17 9.12 0.54
CA ASP A 248 3.60 10.16 -0.37
C ASP A 248 4.22 11.37 0.38
N THR A 249 5.53 11.58 0.18
CA THR A 249 6.33 12.60 0.90
C THR A 249 6.92 13.65 -0.04
N THR A 250 7.28 14.81 0.50
CA THR A 250 7.93 15.88 -0.28
C THR A 250 9.23 16.35 0.38
N LEU A 251 10.24 16.69 -0.40
CA LEU A 251 11.55 17.15 0.07
C LEU A 251 11.77 18.60 -0.35
N VAL A 252 11.89 19.50 0.62
CA VAL A 252 12.20 20.93 0.40
C VAL A 252 13.58 21.24 0.97
N VAL A 253 14.46 21.84 0.17
CA VAL A 253 15.83 22.20 0.57
C VAL A 253 16.14 23.65 0.23
N VAL A 254 16.34 24.49 1.25
CA VAL A 254 16.81 25.87 1.08
C VAL A 254 18.33 25.91 1.19
N THR A 255 18.99 26.28 0.09
CA THR A 255 20.44 26.33 -0.04
C THR A 255 21.07 27.59 0.59
N PRO A 256 22.40 27.64 0.84
CA PRO A 256 23.06 28.78 1.50
C PRO A 256 22.96 30.12 0.77
N ASN A 257 22.59 30.11 -0.51
CA ASN A 257 22.39 31.31 -1.32
C ASN A 257 20.92 31.79 -1.36
N GLY A 258 20.01 31.06 -0.71
CA GLY A 258 18.57 31.35 -0.67
C GLY A 258 17.75 30.72 -1.81
N SER A 259 18.36 29.97 -2.71
CA SER A 259 17.61 29.17 -3.70
C SER A 259 16.95 27.98 -2.99
N VAL A 260 15.69 27.71 -3.34
CA VAL A 260 14.94 26.53 -2.89
C VAL A 260 15.03 25.46 -3.97
N LEU A 261 15.30 24.23 -3.57
CA LEU A 261 15.20 23.02 -4.37
C LEU A 261 14.06 22.18 -3.79
N CYS A 262 13.21 21.62 -4.62
CA CYS A 262 12.06 20.83 -4.19
C CYS A 262 11.91 19.63 -5.11
N ASN A 263 11.51 18.50 -4.53
CA ASN A 263 11.02 17.35 -5.27
C ASN A 263 10.00 16.59 -4.40
N ASP A 264 8.96 16.08 -5.03
CA ASP A 264 7.93 15.19 -4.50
C ASP A 264 8.15 13.76 -5.01
N ASP A 265 8.41 13.57 -6.31
CA ASP A 265 8.62 12.24 -6.90
C ASP A 265 10.06 12.03 -7.42
N ALA A 266 10.76 10.98 -6.97
CA ALA A 266 12.03 10.55 -7.57
C ALA A 266 12.06 9.04 -7.90
N VAL A 267 11.64 8.21 -6.94
CA VAL A 267 11.43 6.78 -7.10
C VAL A 267 10.09 6.49 -6.43
N ASP A 268 9.16 5.89 -7.18
CA ASP A 268 7.75 5.77 -6.77
C ASP A 268 7.19 7.14 -6.32
N LEU A 269 6.54 7.21 -5.14
CA LEU A 269 6.03 8.46 -4.52
C LEU A 269 7.00 9.03 -3.47
N ASN A 270 8.29 8.69 -3.58
CA ASN A 270 9.31 9.08 -2.62
C ASN A 270 10.31 10.08 -3.22
N PRO A 271 10.55 11.24 -2.56
CA PRO A 271 11.32 12.34 -3.12
C PRO A 271 12.83 12.17 -2.96
N GLY A 272 13.56 12.70 -3.94
CA GLY A 272 15.02 12.72 -3.94
C GLY A 272 15.61 13.95 -4.62
N LEU A 273 16.75 14.44 -4.13
CA LEU A 273 17.46 15.61 -4.64
C LEU A 273 18.97 15.38 -4.71
N GLN A 274 19.52 15.46 -5.91
CA GLN A 274 20.96 15.47 -6.17
C GLN A 274 21.51 16.90 -6.29
N ILE A 275 22.51 17.24 -5.48
CA ILE A 275 23.20 18.53 -5.44
C ILE A 275 24.65 18.33 -5.90
N SER A 276 24.89 18.28 -7.21
CA SER A 276 26.18 17.88 -7.83
C SER A 276 27.36 18.84 -7.65
N SER A 277 27.18 19.98 -6.96
CA SER A 277 28.23 20.97 -6.67
C SER A 277 27.76 21.90 -5.54
N PRO A 278 27.68 21.43 -4.29
CA PRO A 278 27.13 22.20 -3.19
C PRO A 278 28.04 23.38 -2.84
N SER A 279 27.44 24.54 -2.62
CA SER A 279 28.13 25.69 -2.06
C SER A 279 28.35 25.46 -0.56
N ALA A 280 29.57 25.63 -0.07
CA ALA A 280 29.85 25.54 1.36
C ALA A 280 28.97 26.53 2.17
N GLY A 281 28.33 26.03 3.23
CA GLY A 281 27.38 26.80 4.02
C GLY A 281 26.27 25.93 4.60
N SER A 282 25.26 26.59 5.17
CA SER A 282 24.09 25.95 5.80
C SER A 282 22.97 25.73 4.78
N TYR A 283 22.48 24.49 4.70
CA TYR A 283 21.27 24.09 3.99
C TYR A 283 20.20 23.77 5.03
N ALA A 284 18.97 24.24 4.84
CA ALA A 284 17.81 23.86 5.64
C ALA A 284 16.98 22.84 4.85
N VAL A 285 16.60 21.74 5.47
CA VAL A 285 15.90 20.61 4.86
C VAL A 285 14.57 20.38 5.59
N TRP A 286 13.49 20.21 4.83
CA TRP A 286 12.19 19.76 5.32
C TRP A 286 11.79 18.49 4.59
N VAL A 287 11.12 17.60 5.31
CA VAL A 287 10.44 16.43 4.76
C VAL A 287 8.97 16.57 5.08
N GLY A 288 8.18 16.88 4.06
CA GLY A 288 6.74 17.04 4.13
C GLY A 288 5.97 15.79 3.69
N THR A 289 4.65 15.91 3.70
CA THR A 289 3.71 14.98 3.04
C THR A 289 3.14 15.68 1.81
N TYR A 290 2.82 14.97 0.74
CA TYR A 290 2.18 15.60 -0.43
C TYR A 290 0.75 16.06 -0.12
N SER A 291 0.00 15.25 0.63
CA SER A 291 -1.32 15.59 1.16
C SER A 291 -1.23 16.31 2.51
N PRO A 292 -2.22 17.15 2.88
CA PRO A 292 -2.27 17.78 4.20
C PRO A 292 -2.53 16.73 5.29
N ILE A 293 -1.86 16.87 6.44
CA ILE A 293 -2.09 15.99 7.59
C ILE A 293 -3.42 16.33 8.27
N GLU A 294 -4.24 15.30 8.47
CA GLU A 294 -5.43 15.36 9.33
C GLU A 294 -5.12 14.79 10.73
N ASN A 295 -5.79 15.33 11.75
CA ASN A 295 -5.73 14.84 13.14
C ASN A 295 -4.34 14.82 13.82
N ASP A 296 -3.40 15.65 13.36
CA ASP A 296 -2.02 15.76 13.87
C ASP A 296 -1.23 14.42 13.85
N PHE A 297 -1.58 13.48 12.95
CA PHE A 297 -0.83 12.24 12.72
C PHE A 297 0.27 12.45 11.69
N PHE A 298 1.54 12.45 12.14
CA PHE A 298 2.70 12.64 11.27
C PHE A 298 3.32 11.27 10.92
N PRO A 299 3.32 10.86 9.63
CA PRO A 299 3.83 9.56 9.20
C PRO A 299 5.36 9.48 9.34
N GLY A 300 5.86 8.26 9.55
CA GLY A 300 7.30 7.98 9.63
C GLY A 300 7.98 8.07 8.26
N ALA A 301 9.20 8.60 8.23
CA ALA A 301 10.04 8.64 7.03
C ALA A 301 11.52 8.47 7.38
N GLN A 302 12.28 7.87 6.47
CA GLN A 302 13.73 7.78 6.54
C GLN A 302 14.38 8.75 5.55
N LEU A 303 15.23 9.66 6.03
CA LEU A 303 16.10 10.50 5.22
C LEU A 303 17.48 9.85 5.07
N THR A 304 17.85 9.52 3.85
CA THR A 304 19.19 9.02 3.49
C THR A 304 20.01 10.15 2.87
N ILE A 305 21.17 10.44 3.46
CA ILE A 305 22.12 11.45 3.00
C ILE A 305 23.40 10.73 2.56
N SER A 306 23.83 10.92 1.31
CA SER A 306 25.13 10.41 0.85
C SER A 306 25.99 11.48 0.19
N THR A 307 27.30 11.21 0.09
CA THR A 307 28.27 12.13 -0.55
C THR A 307 29.27 11.40 -1.45
N SER A 308 29.53 11.98 -2.64
CA SER A 308 30.52 11.44 -3.58
C SER A 308 31.47 12.54 -4.11
N GLY A 309 32.79 12.25 -4.11
CA GLY A 309 33.80 13.08 -4.81
C GLY A 309 34.54 14.18 -4.01
N ALA A 310 34.56 14.16 -2.68
CA ALA A 310 35.23 15.18 -1.85
C ALA A 310 36.73 14.89 -1.59
N SER A 311 37.64 15.83 -1.89
CA SER A 311 39.10 15.69 -1.67
C SER A 311 39.68 16.75 -0.74
N ALA A 312 40.29 16.32 0.39
CA ALA A 312 40.89 17.20 1.39
C ALA A 312 42.41 17.36 1.21
N GLN A 313 42.94 18.59 1.25
CA GLN A 313 44.36 18.89 1.03
C GLN A 313 45.02 19.73 2.16
N PRO A 314 45.95 19.16 2.94
CA PRO A 314 46.88 19.91 3.79
C PRO A 314 48.32 20.04 3.22
N THR A 315 49.10 20.99 3.75
CA THR A 315 50.35 21.51 3.15
C THR A 315 51.66 20.78 3.52
N THR A 316 52.64 20.81 2.60
CA THR A 316 53.98 20.18 2.63
C THR A 316 54.98 20.79 3.64
N PRO A 317 56.03 20.06 4.11
CA PRO A 317 57.26 19.86 3.30
C PRO A 317 57.96 18.47 3.32
N THR A 318 58.63 18.18 2.19
CA THR A 318 59.47 17.04 1.71
C THR A 318 60.74 16.65 2.51
N PRO A 319 61.54 15.60 2.13
CA PRO A 319 61.37 14.49 1.13
C PRO A 319 61.67 13.06 1.69
N THR A 320 61.35 11.91 1.08
CA THR A 320 61.89 11.25 -0.16
C THR A 320 61.33 9.80 -0.24
N PRO A 321 61.45 9.01 -1.34
CA PRO A 321 60.71 9.04 -2.61
C PRO A 321 59.75 7.83 -2.83
N GLY A 322 58.66 8.06 -3.58
CA GLY A 322 57.76 7.05 -4.17
C GLY A 322 57.22 7.57 -5.53
N PRO A 323 56.70 6.72 -6.43
CA PRO A 323 56.51 7.07 -7.84
C PRO A 323 55.29 7.97 -8.15
N THR A 324 55.21 8.37 -9.42
CA THR A 324 54.19 9.23 -10.02
C THR A 324 52.81 8.60 -10.03
N GLY A 325 51.77 9.41 -9.81
CA GLY A 325 50.39 8.91 -9.60
C GLY A 325 49.69 8.32 -10.82
N SER A 326 48.59 7.65 -10.51
CA SER A 326 47.72 6.90 -11.41
C SER A 326 46.27 7.32 -11.18
N GLY A 327 45.74 8.13 -12.10
CA GLY A 327 44.32 7.97 -12.45
C GLY A 327 44.22 6.81 -13.44
N PHE A 328 43.04 6.21 -13.54
CA PHE A 328 42.75 5.10 -14.45
C PHE A 328 43.40 5.29 -15.83
N ASN A 329 44.30 4.39 -16.21
CA ASN A 329 45.07 4.51 -17.44
C ASN A 329 45.12 3.18 -18.20
N PRO A 330 44.17 2.96 -19.14
CA PRO A 330 44.04 1.70 -19.86
C PRO A 330 45.19 1.40 -20.84
N ASN A 331 46.20 2.26 -20.92
CA ASN A 331 47.37 2.11 -21.79
C ASN A 331 48.67 1.81 -21.03
N GLN A 332 48.60 1.52 -19.72
CA GLN A 332 49.75 1.04 -18.95
C GLN A 332 50.02 -0.45 -19.20
N ALA A 333 51.26 -0.88 -18.93
CA ALA A 333 51.65 -2.27 -19.13
C ALA A 333 50.96 -3.17 -18.08
N PRO A 334 50.40 -4.32 -18.48
CA PRO A 334 49.58 -5.12 -17.58
C PRO A 334 50.37 -5.86 -16.50
N THR A 335 49.73 -6.12 -15.36
CA THR A 335 50.29 -6.82 -14.20
C THR A 335 50.70 -8.25 -14.53
N PHE A 336 49.83 -9.02 -15.18
CA PHE A 336 50.02 -10.46 -15.43
C PHE A 336 50.38 -10.77 -16.90
N GLY A 337 50.06 -9.91 -17.86
CA GLY A 337 50.69 -9.90 -19.19
C GLY A 337 49.80 -9.61 -20.39
N GLU A 338 50.32 -9.87 -21.59
CA GLU A 338 49.60 -9.73 -22.87
C GLU A 338 49.13 -11.09 -23.40
N ILE A 339 47.87 -11.20 -23.81
CA ILE A 339 47.26 -12.41 -24.38
C ILE A 339 47.00 -12.17 -25.88
N ALA A 340 47.54 -13.00 -26.75
CA ALA A 340 47.34 -12.87 -28.21
C ALA A 340 46.20 -13.76 -28.71
N VAL A 341 45.14 -13.15 -29.24
CA VAL A 341 43.88 -13.82 -29.56
C VAL A 341 43.52 -13.70 -31.04
N THR A 342 43.21 -14.83 -31.69
CA THR A 342 42.81 -14.91 -33.11
C THR A 342 41.46 -15.62 -33.26
N THR A 343 40.69 -15.34 -34.31
CA THR A 343 39.35 -15.93 -34.55
C THR A 343 39.32 -17.45 -34.36
N GLY A 344 38.35 -17.95 -33.59
CA GLY A 344 38.07 -19.40 -33.50
C GLY A 344 39.05 -20.17 -32.64
N PHE A 345 39.63 -19.52 -31.63
CA PHE A 345 40.14 -20.22 -30.46
C PHE A 345 38.96 -20.62 -29.57
N GLY A 346 39.01 -21.81 -28.97
CA GLY A 346 38.10 -22.16 -27.87
C GLY A 346 38.52 -21.45 -26.58
N SER A 347 37.76 -21.64 -25.50
CA SER A 347 38.06 -21.07 -24.18
C SER A 347 39.53 -21.24 -23.76
N GLN A 348 40.12 -20.15 -23.25
CA GLN A 348 41.41 -20.12 -22.56
C GLN A 348 41.21 -19.56 -21.15
N THR A 349 41.85 -20.18 -20.16
CA THR A 349 41.75 -19.78 -18.75
C THR A 349 43.11 -19.30 -18.20
N PHE A 350 43.06 -18.30 -17.33
CA PHE A 350 44.22 -17.63 -16.74
C PHE A 350 43.96 -17.37 -15.25
N THR A 351 44.81 -17.93 -14.39
CA THR A 351 44.73 -17.68 -12.93
C THR A 351 45.45 -16.38 -12.58
N LEU A 352 44.82 -15.53 -11.78
CA LEU A 352 45.38 -14.30 -11.22
C LEU A 352 44.89 -14.07 -9.79
N GLN A 353 45.37 -13.01 -9.15
CA GLN A 353 44.77 -12.52 -7.90
C GLN A 353 43.89 -11.33 -8.23
N ALA A 354 42.66 -11.32 -7.74
CA ALA A 354 41.67 -10.27 -7.99
C ALA A 354 41.74 -9.15 -6.95
N GLY A 355 41.37 -7.93 -7.36
CA GLY A 355 41.24 -6.77 -6.48
C GLY A 355 42.28 -5.67 -6.71
N GLY A 356 42.13 -4.57 -5.98
CA GLY A 356 43.08 -3.46 -5.95
C GLY A 356 42.56 -2.28 -5.11
N ASP A 357 43.27 -1.15 -5.17
CA ASP A 357 42.97 0.04 -4.37
C ASP A 357 42.15 1.10 -5.14
N MET A 358 41.87 0.87 -6.44
CA MET A 358 41.15 1.82 -7.30
C MET A 358 39.68 1.45 -7.39
N ASP A 359 38.81 2.28 -6.80
CA ASP A 359 37.36 2.23 -7.00
C ASP A 359 37.02 2.34 -8.50
N ALA A 360 36.38 1.30 -9.03
CA ALA A 360 36.02 1.20 -10.44
C ALA A 360 34.82 2.11 -10.82
N PHE A 361 33.99 2.52 -9.86
CA PHE A 361 32.83 3.38 -10.08
C PHE A 361 33.24 4.77 -10.59
N GLY A 362 34.45 5.20 -10.23
CA GLY A 362 35.08 6.42 -10.75
C GLY A 362 35.44 6.38 -12.25
N ILE A 363 35.32 5.21 -12.91
CA ILE A 363 35.61 5.02 -14.34
C ILE A 363 34.32 5.15 -15.16
N ASN A 364 33.25 4.53 -14.69
CA ASN A 364 31.89 4.55 -15.23
C ASN A 364 30.94 4.08 -14.11
N ASN A 365 29.76 4.68 -13.98
CA ASN A 365 28.79 4.39 -12.92
C ASN A 365 28.12 3.01 -13.04
N ALA A 366 28.44 2.24 -14.09
CA ALA A 366 28.06 0.84 -14.25
C ALA A 366 29.19 -0.14 -13.82
N CYS A 367 30.21 0.34 -13.12
CA CYS A 367 31.34 -0.46 -12.64
C CYS A 367 31.37 -0.42 -11.11
N ALA A 368 30.86 -1.45 -10.43
CA ALA A 368 31.11 -1.57 -8.99
C ALA A 368 32.54 -2.13 -8.74
N GLY A 369 32.90 -2.22 -7.46
CA GLY A 369 34.12 -2.90 -7.02
C GLY A 369 35.43 -2.13 -7.15
N PHE A 370 36.50 -2.81 -6.77
CA PHE A 370 37.85 -2.27 -6.59
C PHE A 370 38.85 -3.04 -7.45
N ILE A 371 39.53 -2.33 -8.34
CA ILE A 371 40.48 -2.87 -9.32
C ILE A 371 41.90 -2.32 -9.10
N ALA A 372 42.88 -2.93 -9.77
CA ALA A 372 44.24 -2.39 -9.83
C ALA A 372 44.33 -1.09 -10.67
N ASP A 373 45.35 -0.25 -10.42
CA ASP A 373 45.55 1.02 -11.13
C ASP A 373 46.09 0.86 -12.57
N VAL A 374 46.48 -0.37 -12.92
CA VAL A 374 46.92 -0.84 -14.24
C VAL A 374 46.14 -2.11 -14.62
N PRO A 375 45.94 -2.43 -15.91
CA PRO A 375 45.21 -3.64 -16.29
C PRO A 375 45.92 -4.91 -15.82
N ASP A 376 45.16 -5.94 -15.49
CA ASP A 376 45.71 -7.25 -15.14
C ASP A 376 46.19 -8.00 -16.38
N TYR A 377 45.40 -7.95 -17.44
CA TYR A 377 45.76 -8.47 -18.75
C TYR A 377 45.47 -7.45 -19.87
N VAL A 378 46.26 -7.51 -20.94
CA VAL A 378 45.91 -6.86 -22.22
C VAL A 378 45.67 -7.94 -23.27
N ILE A 379 44.44 -8.04 -23.77
CA ILE A 379 44.06 -8.97 -24.83
C ILE A 379 44.24 -8.29 -26.18
N ASN A 380 45.20 -8.77 -26.97
CA ASN A 380 45.42 -8.37 -28.35
C ASN A 380 44.51 -9.19 -29.27
N TYR A 381 43.31 -8.65 -29.54
CA TYR A 381 42.26 -9.30 -30.31
C TYR A 381 42.39 -9.00 -31.81
N GLN A 382 42.67 -10.05 -32.59
CA GLN A 382 42.82 -9.99 -34.05
C GLN A 382 41.59 -10.56 -34.79
N GLY A 383 40.43 -10.68 -34.13
CA GLY A 383 39.30 -11.47 -34.62
C GLY A 383 38.40 -10.78 -35.66
N GLY A 384 37.93 -9.57 -35.35
CA GLY A 384 36.93 -8.87 -36.16
C GLY A 384 35.54 -9.53 -36.21
N SER A 385 34.66 -9.00 -37.06
CA SER A 385 33.20 -9.18 -37.03
C SER A 385 32.67 -10.60 -37.35
N ARG A 386 32.97 -11.60 -36.53
CA ARG A 386 32.54 -13.01 -36.71
C ARG A 386 32.01 -13.74 -35.47
N GLY A 387 31.85 -13.05 -34.34
CA GLY A 387 31.27 -13.57 -33.11
C GLY A 387 31.58 -12.63 -31.94
N PRO A 388 30.99 -12.85 -30.76
CA PRO A 388 31.36 -12.11 -29.57
C PRO A 388 32.79 -12.42 -29.13
N LEU A 389 33.32 -11.55 -28.26
CA LEU A 389 34.45 -11.83 -27.38
C LEU A 389 33.88 -11.90 -25.97
N ASP A 390 33.92 -13.09 -25.37
CA ASP A 390 33.35 -13.38 -24.07
C ASP A 390 34.46 -13.47 -23.03
N LEU A 391 34.26 -12.83 -21.89
CA LEU A 391 35.14 -12.86 -20.72
C LEU A 391 34.30 -13.23 -19.50
N GLY A 392 34.82 -14.08 -18.63
CA GLY A 392 34.18 -14.41 -17.35
C GLY A 392 35.23 -14.70 -16.29
N VAL A 393 34.90 -14.41 -15.04
CA VAL A 393 35.76 -14.68 -13.87
C VAL A 393 35.13 -15.80 -13.04
N GLU A 394 35.94 -16.54 -12.29
CA GLU A 394 35.51 -17.55 -11.33
C GLU A 394 36.42 -17.48 -10.09
N SER A 395 35.85 -17.26 -8.91
CA SER A 395 36.51 -17.19 -7.61
C SER A 395 35.56 -17.65 -6.49
N ASP A 396 36.13 -18.01 -5.33
CA ASP A 396 35.39 -18.34 -4.11
C ASP A 396 34.91 -17.07 -3.36
N GLU A 397 35.34 -15.88 -3.81
CA GLU A 397 34.95 -14.57 -3.27
C GLU A 397 34.32 -13.70 -4.37
N ASP A 398 33.55 -12.72 -3.96
CA ASP A 398 32.83 -11.74 -4.80
C ASP A 398 33.80 -10.86 -5.63
N THR A 399 33.74 -11.00 -6.97
CA THR A 399 34.70 -10.41 -7.91
C THR A 399 34.09 -9.41 -8.89
N THR A 400 34.92 -8.58 -9.53
CA THR A 400 34.48 -7.53 -10.46
C THR A 400 35.28 -7.60 -11.76
N LEU A 401 34.67 -7.29 -12.90
CA LEU A 401 35.33 -7.33 -14.20
C LEU A 401 35.15 -6.01 -14.95
N VAL A 402 36.26 -5.32 -15.18
CA VAL A 402 36.31 -4.10 -16.01
C VAL A 402 37.09 -4.39 -17.29
N VAL A 403 36.52 -4.01 -18.43
CA VAL A 403 37.15 -4.19 -19.75
C VAL A 403 37.10 -2.88 -20.54
N VAL A 404 38.24 -2.42 -21.04
CA VAL A 404 38.32 -1.26 -21.95
C VAL A 404 38.69 -1.71 -23.34
N ASP A 405 37.86 -1.38 -24.31
CA ASP A 405 38.04 -1.77 -25.71
C ASP A 405 39.07 -0.89 -26.47
N PRO A 406 39.44 -1.27 -27.72
CA PRO A 406 40.39 -0.51 -28.53
C PRO A 406 39.94 0.92 -28.90
N ASN A 407 38.67 1.24 -28.75
CA ASN A 407 38.09 2.56 -29.00
C ASN A 407 38.01 3.42 -27.72
N GLY A 408 38.29 2.84 -26.55
CA GLY A 408 38.16 3.48 -25.24
C GLY A 408 36.77 3.34 -24.61
N GLN A 409 35.91 2.46 -25.12
CA GLN A 409 34.64 2.11 -24.47
C GLN A 409 34.90 1.20 -23.27
N VAL A 410 34.31 1.56 -22.13
CA VAL A 410 34.36 0.78 -20.89
C VAL A 410 33.14 -0.16 -20.85
N PHE A 411 33.39 -1.42 -20.50
CA PHE A 411 32.40 -2.45 -20.20
C PHE A 411 32.69 -2.95 -18.79
N CYS A 412 31.65 -3.14 -17.98
CA CYS A 412 31.78 -3.57 -16.60
C CYS A 412 30.67 -4.54 -16.25
N ASN A 413 31.01 -5.52 -15.42
CA ASN A 413 30.07 -6.33 -14.68
C ASN A 413 30.71 -6.74 -13.35
N ASP A 414 29.92 -6.77 -12.30
CA ASP A 414 30.21 -7.28 -10.96
C ASP A 414 29.53 -8.63 -10.72
N ASP A 415 28.27 -8.79 -11.13
CA ASP A 415 27.50 -10.01 -10.91
C ASP A 415 27.01 -10.71 -12.20
N ASP A 416 27.18 -12.03 -12.30
CA ASP A 416 26.47 -12.89 -13.28
C ASP A 416 25.98 -14.18 -12.63
N LEU A 417 26.88 -15.11 -12.29
CA LEU A 417 26.57 -16.37 -11.62
C LEU A 417 27.43 -16.52 -10.36
N ASP A 418 26.84 -16.92 -9.24
CA ASP A 418 27.55 -17.13 -7.96
C ASP A 418 28.43 -15.93 -7.53
N LEU A 419 27.94 -14.69 -7.67
CA LEU A 419 28.67 -13.43 -7.42
C LEU A 419 29.99 -13.29 -8.21
N ASN A 420 30.06 -13.92 -9.39
CA ASN A 420 31.19 -13.85 -10.30
C ASN A 420 30.79 -13.16 -11.62
N PRO A 421 31.60 -12.22 -12.14
CA PRO A 421 31.24 -11.38 -13.27
C PRO A 421 31.53 -11.99 -14.63
N ALA A 422 30.64 -11.73 -15.59
CA ALA A 422 30.82 -12.07 -17.01
C ALA A 422 30.46 -10.92 -17.96
N LEU A 423 31.16 -10.84 -19.10
CA LEU A 423 30.97 -9.83 -20.14
C LEU A 423 31.03 -10.44 -21.55
N SER A 424 29.98 -10.24 -22.36
CA SER A 424 29.96 -10.59 -23.79
C SER A 424 30.00 -9.35 -24.68
N ILE A 425 31.12 -9.15 -25.39
CA ILE A 425 31.28 -8.04 -26.33
C ILE A 425 30.81 -8.50 -27.71
N ALA A 426 29.53 -8.27 -28.03
CA ALA A 426 28.83 -8.82 -29.20
C ALA A 426 29.41 -8.46 -30.59
N SER A 427 30.24 -7.41 -30.70
CA SER A 427 30.87 -6.99 -31.96
C SER A 427 32.27 -6.41 -31.71
N PRO A 428 33.24 -7.25 -31.34
CA PRO A 428 34.54 -6.81 -30.84
C PRO A 428 35.38 -6.16 -31.96
N ALA A 429 35.82 -4.93 -31.71
CA ALA A 429 36.79 -4.24 -32.54
C ALA A 429 38.15 -4.94 -32.53
N ILE A 430 38.89 -4.87 -33.64
CA ILE A 430 40.27 -5.38 -33.74
C ILE A 430 41.20 -4.41 -32.99
N GLY A 431 41.95 -4.90 -32.01
CA GLY A 431 42.89 -4.11 -31.24
C GLY A 431 43.18 -4.69 -29.85
N ASN A 432 43.67 -3.83 -28.96
CA ASN A 432 43.97 -4.19 -27.58
C ASN A 432 42.78 -3.90 -26.67
N TYR A 433 42.41 -4.87 -25.84
CA TYR A 433 41.48 -4.70 -24.72
C TYR A 433 42.28 -4.71 -23.43
N GLY A 434 42.12 -3.69 -22.58
CA GLY A 434 42.57 -3.76 -21.19
C GLY A 434 41.54 -4.53 -20.37
N VAL A 435 41.97 -5.42 -19.48
CA VAL A 435 41.10 -6.22 -18.61
C VAL A 435 41.62 -6.10 -17.18
N TRP A 436 40.73 -5.78 -16.25
CA TRP A 436 40.98 -5.76 -14.81
C TRP A 436 40.02 -6.74 -14.13
N VAL A 437 40.52 -7.49 -13.15
CA VAL A 437 39.70 -8.34 -12.29
C VAL A 437 39.80 -7.83 -10.85
N GLY A 438 38.74 -7.20 -10.39
CA GLY A 438 38.61 -6.62 -9.06
C GLY A 438 37.88 -7.51 -8.06
N THR A 439 37.62 -6.95 -6.89
CA THR A 439 36.68 -7.49 -5.87
C THR A 439 35.58 -6.47 -5.64
N PHE A 440 34.32 -6.88 -5.46
CA PHE A 440 33.24 -5.91 -5.18
C PHE A 440 33.49 -5.16 -3.86
N ASN A 441 33.91 -5.89 -2.83
CA ASN A 441 34.33 -5.32 -1.56
C ASN A 441 35.81 -4.86 -1.60
N PRO A 442 36.18 -3.78 -0.89
CA PRO A 442 37.57 -3.32 -0.83
C PRO A 442 38.44 -4.32 -0.04
N ILE A 443 39.64 -4.58 -0.57
CA ILE A 443 40.60 -5.54 -0.01
C ILE A 443 40.95 -5.21 1.44
N GLN A 444 40.63 -6.13 2.36
CA GLN A 444 41.00 -6.00 3.77
C GLN A 444 42.24 -6.85 4.11
N ASN A 445 43.16 -6.26 4.88
CA ASN A 445 44.37 -6.93 5.40
C ASN A 445 45.31 -7.55 4.32
N ASP A 446 45.43 -6.92 3.15
CA ASP A 446 46.23 -7.38 2.00
C ASP A 446 45.83 -8.78 1.48
N PHE A 447 44.58 -9.23 1.69
CA PHE A 447 44.06 -10.50 1.18
C PHE A 447 43.41 -10.33 -0.20
N TYR A 448 44.14 -10.74 -1.25
CA TYR A 448 43.66 -10.76 -2.63
C TYR A 448 43.25 -12.20 -3.01
N PRO A 449 41.97 -12.47 -3.32
CA PRO A 449 41.52 -13.82 -3.65
C PRO A 449 42.10 -14.33 -4.97
N ASP A 450 42.30 -15.64 -5.05
CA ASP A 450 42.66 -16.31 -6.31
C ASP A 450 41.42 -16.36 -7.22
N ALA A 451 41.59 -15.97 -8.48
CA ALA A 451 40.50 -15.93 -9.47
C ALA A 451 40.97 -16.52 -10.82
N THR A 452 40.02 -17.03 -11.61
CA THR A 452 40.26 -17.60 -12.94
C THR A 452 39.55 -16.79 -14.02
N LEU A 453 40.30 -15.98 -14.77
CA LEU A 453 39.79 -15.29 -15.96
C LEU A 453 39.71 -16.26 -17.14
N THR A 454 38.50 -16.44 -17.67
CA THR A 454 38.18 -17.20 -18.88
C THR A 454 37.95 -16.25 -20.06
N VAL A 455 38.52 -16.55 -21.23
CA VAL A 455 38.36 -15.76 -22.46
C VAL A 455 38.01 -16.66 -23.65
N THR A 456 36.97 -16.32 -24.42
CA THR A 456 36.50 -17.07 -25.61
C THR A 456 36.18 -16.12 -26.77
N ALA A 457 36.41 -16.49 -28.03
CA ALA A 457 35.82 -15.74 -29.16
C ALA A 457 35.63 -16.50 -30.48
N GLY A 458 34.47 -16.25 -31.08
CA GLY A 458 34.05 -16.79 -32.35
C GLY A 458 33.02 -17.93 -32.21
N PRO A 459 32.46 -18.42 -33.32
CA PRO A 459 31.33 -19.34 -33.30
C PRO A 459 31.81 -20.77 -33.02
N SER A 460 32.04 -21.08 -31.74
CA SER A 460 32.41 -22.42 -31.29
C SER A 460 31.17 -23.32 -31.24
N ASN A 461 30.96 -24.07 -32.32
CA ASN A 461 30.06 -25.23 -32.35
C ASN A 461 30.58 -26.42 -31.51
N ASP A 462 31.47 -26.17 -30.55
CA ASP A 462 32.24 -27.17 -29.82
C ASP A 462 31.75 -27.23 -28.38
N ARG A 463 31.36 -28.43 -27.95
CA ARG A 463 30.67 -28.64 -26.67
C ARG A 463 31.66 -28.59 -25.51
N GLY A 464 31.52 -27.58 -24.66
CA GLY A 464 32.17 -27.50 -23.36
C GLY A 464 31.58 -26.36 -22.54
N SER A 465 30.63 -26.71 -21.66
CA SER A 465 30.15 -25.91 -20.52
C SER A 465 30.51 -24.42 -20.52
N VAL A 466 29.66 -23.62 -21.16
CA VAL A 466 29.45 -22.21 -20.81
C VAL A 466 28.02 -22.16 -20.27
N ALA A 467 27.84 -21.66 -19.06
CA ALA A 467 26.51 -21.48 -18.49
C ALA A 467 25.78 -20.35 -19.24
N PRO A 468 24.52 -20.53 -19.65
CA PRO A 468 23.80 -19.50 -20.41
C PRO A 468 23.24 -18.42 -19.48
N GLY A 469 24.01 -17.37 -19.19
CA GLY A 469 23.58 -16.26 -18.31
C GLY A 469 22.53 -15.33 -18.93
N SER A 470 22.82 -14.75 -20.11
CA SER A 470 22.02 -13.64 -20.64
C SER A 470 20.67 -14.05 -21.25
N LEU A 471 19.63 -13.24 -21.03
CA LEU A 471 18.32 -13.38 -21.70
C LEU A 471 18.47 -13.49 -23.24
N GLY A 472 19.42 -12.75 -23.82
CA GLY A 472 19.71 -12.78 -25.26
C GLY A 472 20.27 -14.11 -25.78
N ASP A 473 20.84 -14.95 -24.90
CA ASP A 473 21.27 -16.31 -25.20
C ASP A 473 20.14 -17.32 -24.94
N ARG A 474 19.38 -17.13 -23.84
CA ARG A 474 18.17 -17.92 -23.54
C ARG A 474 17.15 -17.87 -24.67
N LEU A 475 16.88 -16.68 -25.22
CA LEU A 475 16.03 -16.46 -26.40
C LEU A 475 16.52 -17.13 -27.70
N ARG A 476 17.78 -17.60 -27.75
CA ARG A 476 18.33 -18.35 -28.90
C ARG A 476 18.28 -19.86 -28.70
N GLN A 477 17.94 -20.32 -27.50
CA GLN A 477 17.78 -21.74 -27.22
C GLN A 477 16.56 -22.30 -27.97
N THR A 478 16.56 -23.61 -28.22
CA THR A 478 15.41 -24.27 -28.84
C THR A 478 14.36 -24.50 -27.76
N PRO A 479 13.11 -24.02 -27.93
CA PRO A 479 12.12 -24.11 -26.87
C PRO A 479 11.72 -25.56 -26.56
N THR A 480 11.57 -25.87 -25.27
CA THR A 480 11.45 -27.24 -24.73
C THR A 480 10.25 -27.99 -25.29
N PHE A 481 9.09 -27.34 -25.35
CA PHE A 481 7.80 -27.88 -25.82
C PHE A 481 7.44 -27.39 -27.23
N GLY A 482 8.31 -26.60 -27.85
CA GLY A 482 8.26 -26.22 -29.27
C GLY A 482 7.75 -24.81 -29.54
N SER A 483 7.19 -24.60 -30.72
CA SER A 483 6.79 -23.27 -31.18
C SER A 483 5.64 -23.30 -32.18
N VAL A 484 4.88 -22.21 -32.25
CA VAL A 484 3.73 -22.03 -33.17
C VAL A 484 3.78 -20.68 -33.88
N GLN A 485 3.06 -20.56 -34.99
CA GLN A 485 2.81 -19.30 -35.69
C GLN A 485 1.30 -19.04 -35.72
N LEU A 486 0.83 -18.04 -34.97
CA LEU A 486 -0.57 -17.67 -34.84
C LEU A 486 -0.86 -16.41 -35.66
N ASN A 487 -1.97 -16.46 -36.41
CA ASN A 487 -2.48 -15.32 -37.18
C ASN A 487 -3.81 -14.91 -36.56
N SER A 488 -4.17 -13.63 -36.69
CA SER A 488 -5.41 -13.13 -36.09
C SER A 488 -6.68 -13.89 -36.51
N GLY A 489 -7.62 -14.01 -35.58
CA GLY A 489 -8.84 -14.80 -35.65
C GLY A 489 -8.66 -16.27 -35.21
N PHE A 490 -7.65 -16.58 -34.39
CA PHE A 490 -7.45 -17.94 -33.89
C PHE A 490 -8.34 -18.21 -32.65
N GLY A 491 -8.97 -19.39 -32.59
CA GLY A 491 -9.97 -19.72 -31.58
C GLY A 491 -9.41 -20.28 -30.27
N GLY A 492 -8.33 -19.67 -29.75
CA GLY A 492 -7.51 -20.20 -28.66
C GLY A 492 -6.49 -21.26 -29.11
N HIS A 493 -5.35 -21.31 -28.44
CA HIS A 493 -4.29 -22.29 -28.66
C HIS A 493 -3.76 -22.80 -27.32
N ALA A 494 -3.86 -24.12 -27.08
CA ALA A 494 -3.49 -24.75 -25.82
C ALA A 494 -2.35 -25.76 -25.99
N VAL A 495 -1.48 -25.87 -24.98
CA VAL A 495 -0.28 -26.72 -24.96
C VAL A 495 -0.12 -27.37 -23.59
N ASP A 496 -0.04 -28.69 -23.54
CA ASP A 496 0.37 -29.42 -22.34
C ASP A 496 1.91 -29.40 -22.25
N LEU A 497 2.44 -28.94 -21.11
CA LEU A 497 3.87 -28.84 -20.82
C LEU A 497 4.17 -29.25 -19.37
N GLN A 498 5.43 -29.11 -18.95
CA GLN A 498 5.82 -29.25 -17.54
C GLN A 498 6.31 -27.90 -17.03
N ALA A 499 5.89 -27.53 -15.83
CA ALA A 499 6.28 -26.28 -15.18
C ALA A 499 7.49 -26.51 -14.27
N GLY A 500 8.38 -25.51 -14.20
CA GLY A 500 9.53 -25.51 -13.30
C GLY A 500 10.88 -25.69 -13.99
N GLY A 501 11.94 -25.45 -13.24
CA GLY A 501 13.31 -25.75 -13.67
C GLY A 501 14.33 -25.38 -12.60
N ALA A 502 15.59 -25.24 -12.99
CA ALA A 502 16.69 -24.93 -12.06
C ALA A 502 17.14 -23.47 -12.10
N LEU A 503 16.53 -22.64 -12.97
CA LEU A 503 16.86 -21.23 -13.11
C LEU A 503 15.93 -20.38 -12.25
N GLU A 504 16.48 -19.47 -11.44
CA GLU A 504 15.67 -18.44 -10.78
C GLU A 504 15.10 -17.46 -11.82
N GLY A 505 13.80 -17.25 -11.78
CA GLY A 505 13.06 -16.41 -12.73
C GLY A 505 13.58 -14.97 -12.78
N ALA A 506 14.11 -14.45 -11.66
CA ALA A 506 14.67 -13.11 -11.54
C ALA A 506 15.80 -12.83 -12.54
N THR A 507 16.49 -13.88 -13.02
CA THR A 507 17.51 -13.79 -14.08
C THR A 507 16.93 -13.51 -15.48
N LEU A 508 15.62 -13.64 -15.67
CA LEU A 508 14.91 -13.27 -16.91
C LEU A 508 14.43 -11.81 -16.87
N GLY A 509 14.06 -11.30 -15.70
CA GLY A 509 13.56 -9.95 -15.51
C GLY A 509 13.25 -9.62 -14.04
N GLN A 510 13.14 -8.34 -13.74
CA GLN A 510 12.70 -7.86 -12.44
C GLN A 510 11.26 -8.36 -12.14
N PHE A 511 10.98 -8.73 -10.89
CA PHE A 511 9.68 -9.29 -10.44
C PHE A 511 9.30 -10.67 -11.00
N CYS A 512 10.24 -11.39 -11.61
CA CYS A 512 10.02 -12.76 -12.08
C CYS A 512 10.29 -13.79 -10.96
N ASN A 513 9.37 -13.95 -10.03
CA ASN A 513 9.54 -14.86 -8.90
C ASN A 513 9.52 -16.34 -9.34
N GLY A 514 10.14 -17.20 -8.53
CA GLY A 514 10.13 -18.66 -8.70
C GLY A 514 11.18 -19.23 -9.66
N PHE A 515 10.95 -20.46 -10.12
CA PHE A 515 11.96 -21.30 -10.77
C PHE A 515 11.48 -21.82 -12.13
N VAL A 516 12.27 -21.59 -13.19
CA VAL A 516 11.95 -21.85 -14.60
C VAL A 516 13.06 -22.66 -15.31
N ALA A 517 12.81 -23.10 -16.54
CA ALA A 517 13.83 -23.74 -17.38
C ALA A 517 14.84 -22.73 -17.97
N GLU A 518 16.07 -23.18 -18.28
CA GLU A 518 17.09 -22.32 -18.93
C GLU A 518 16.67 -21.83 -20.33
N ALA A 519 15.95 -22.68 -21.07
CA ALA A 519 15.36 -22.38 -22.37
C ALA A 519 13.88 -22.01 -22.20
N PRO A 520 13.30 -21.17 -23.08
CA PRO A 520 11.86 -20.97 -23.10
C PRO A 520 11.14 -22.30 -23.26
N ASP A 521 10.03 -22.49 -22.56
CA ASP A 521 9.20 -23.69 -22.71
C ASP A 521 8.44 -23.67 -24.03
N TYR A 522 7.96 -22.50 -24.44
CA TYR A 522 7.22 -22.32 -25.69
C TYR A 522 7.52 -20.99 -26.38
N VAL A 523 7.45 -20.97 -27.71
CA VAL A 523 7.58 -19.73 -28.50
C VAL A 523 6.38 -19.54 -29.44
N VAL A 524 5.75 -18.37 -29.37
CA VAL A 524 4.58 -17.99 -30.16
C VAL A 524 4.95 -16.84 -31.09
N GLY A 525 5.08 -17.10 -32.39
CA GLY A 525 5.12 -16.01 -33.38
C GLY A 525 3.70 -15.54 -33.69
N TYR A 526 3.36 -14.32 -33.31
CA TYR A 526 2.02 -13.75 -33.49
C TYR A 526 2.00 -12.62 -34.52
N SER A 527 1.03 -12.71 -35.43
CA SER A 527 0.73 -11.70 -36.44
C SER A 527 -0.76 -11.36 -36.40
N GLY A 528 -1.15 -10.47 -35.49
CA GLY A 528 -2.50 -9.93 -35.39
C GLY A 528 -2.54 -8.49 -34.87
N ASN A 529 -3.75 -8.03 -34.52
CA ASN A 529 -4.00 -6.66 -34.11
C ASN A 529 -4.69 -6.55 -32.73
N LEU A 530 -4.88 -7.68 -32.05
CA LEU A 530 -5.46 -7.76 -30.72
C LEU A 530 -4.36 -7.99 -29.69
N ALA A 531 -4.69 -7.87 -28.40
CA ALA A 531 -3.80 -8.28 -27.33
C ALA A 531 -3.78 -9.82 -27.23
N LEU A 532 -2.70 -10.39 -26.71
CA LEU A 532 -2.65 -11.81 -26.35
C LEU A 532 -2.84 -11.96 -24.85
N ARG A 533 -3.85 -12.72 -24.43
CA ARG A 533 -3.90 -13.30 -23.08
C ARG A 533 -3.14 -14.61 -23.10
N ILE A 534 -2.23 -14.78 -22.14
CA ILE A 534 -1.40 -15.96 -21.97
C ILE A 534 -1.58 -16.39 -20.51
N THR A 535 -2.11 -17.57 -20.26
CA THR A 535 -2.31 -18.12 -18.91
C THR A 535 -1.76 -19.54 -18.85
N ALA A 536 -1.32 -19.98 -17.67
CA ALA A 536 -1.05 -21.39 -17.42
C ALA A 536 -1.84 -21.88 -16.21
N THR A 537 -2.18 -23.17 -16.19
CA THR A 537 -2.85 -23.79 -15.03
C THR A 537 -2.14 -25.07 -14.61
N SER A 538 -1.94 -25.26 -13.30
CA SER A 538 -1.42 -26.50 -12.71
C SER A 538 -2.17 -26.88 -11.42
N ASP A 539 -1.83 -28.06 -10.87
CA ASP A 539 -2.26 -28.49 -9.53
C ASP A 539 -1.32 -27.94 -8.42
N ASP A 540 -0.13 -27.46 -8.81
CA ASP A 540 0.89 -26.84 -7.96
C ASP A 540 1.00 -25.33 -8.22
N ASP A 541 1.63 -24.61 -7.30
CA ASP A 541 1.87 -23.16 -7.37
C ASP A 541 2.85 -22.80 -8.50
N THR A 542 2.37 -22.03 -9.49
CA THR A 542 3.06 -21.84 -10.78
C THR A 542 3.34 -20.37 -11.12
N THR A 543 4.48 -20.12 -11.75
CA THR A 543 4.93 -18.79 -12.19
C THR A 543 5.05 -18.73 -13.71
N MET A 544 4.99 -17.54 -14.30
CA MET A 544 5.23 -17.32 -15.73
C MET A 544 6.18 -16.15 -15.96
N ALA A 545 7.10 -16.33 -16.90
CA ALA A 545 7.82 -15.24 -17.53
C ALA A 545 7.55 -15.23 -19.05
N VAL A 546 7.29 -14.06 -19.62
CA VAL A 546 7.14 -13.88 -21.08
C VAL A 546 8.01 -12.74 -21.56
N ALA A 547 8.97 -13.06 -22.43
CA ALA A 547 9.68 -12.07 -23.22
C ALA A 547 8.83 -11.70 -24.44
N LEU A 548 8.45 -10.43 -24.51
CA LEU A 548 7.62 -9.83 -25.55
C LEU A 548 8.45 -9.47 -26.80
N PRO A 549 7.82 -9.33 -27.99
CA PRO A 549 8.51 -8.97 -29.23
C PRO A 549 9.27 -7.62 -29.24
N ASN A 550 8.96 -6.72 -28.29
CA ASN A 550 9.65 -5.44 -28.09
C ASN A 550 10.95 -5.57 -27.24
N GLY A 551 11.22 -6.75 -26.67
CA GLY A 551 12.36 -7.02 -25.79
C GLY A 551 12.09 -6.83 -24.30
N GLU A 552 10.87 -6.47 -23.93
CA GLU A 552 10.39 -6.38 -22.54
C GLU A 552 10.10 -7.77 -21.99
N VAL A 553 10.40 -8.02 -20.71
CA VAL A 553 9.98 -9.24 -20.01
C VAL A 553 8.89 -8.89 -19.01
N ARG A 554 7.81 -9.67 -19.02
CA ARG A 554 6.67 -9.53 -18.11
C ARG A 554 6.46 -10.84 -17.37
N CYS A 555 6.23 -10.74 -16.08
CA CYS A 555 6.13 -11.88 -15.18
C CYS A 555 4.92 -11.74 -14.26
N ASN A 556 4.40 -12.89 -13.82
CA ASN A 556 3.28 -13.02 -12.89
C ASN A 556 3.20 -14.48 -12.40
N ASP A 557 2.80 -14.66 -11.15
CA ASP A 557 2.61 -15.92 -10.43
C ASP A 557 1.15 -16.17 -10.00
N ASP A 558 0.31 -15.12 -9.92
CA ASP A 558 -0.96 -15.13 -9.18
C ASP A 558 -2.21 -14.61 -9.93
N PHE A 559 -2.16 -14.49 -11.27
CA PHE A 559 -3.23 -13.91 -12.11
C PHE A 559 -4.64 -14.51 -11.89
N ALA A 560 -4.74 -15.76 -11.46
CA ALA A 560 -6.01 -16.45 -11.18
C ALA A 560 -5.86 -17.46 -10.03
N GLY A 561 -5.77 -16.96 -8.79
CA GLY A 561 -5.35 -17.78 -7.64
C GLY A 561 -3.85 -18.05 -7.75
N LEU A 562 -3.38 -19.27 -7.46
CA LEU A 562 -1.95 -19.64 -7.58
C LEU A 562 -1.55 -20.04 -9.01
N ASN A 563 -2.18 -19.43 -10.02
CA ASN A 563 -1.97 -19.76 -11.43
C ASN A 563 -1.61 -18.50 -12.22
N PRO A 564 -0.53 -18.54 -13.03
CA PRO A 564 0.04 -17.35 -13.59
C PRO A 564 -0.62 -16.96 -14.91
N GLY A 565 -0.56 -15.67 -15.21
CA GLY A 565 -1.10 -15.15 -16.45
C GLY A 565 -0.77 -13.70 -16.70
N LEU A 566 -0.82 -13.31 -17.96
CA LEU A 566 -0.62 -11.92 -18.38
C LEU A 566 -1.33 -11.61 -19.68
N ILE A 567 -1.49 -10.31 -19.92
CA ILE A 567 -2.11 -9.78 -21.13
C ILE A 567 -1.11 -8.83 -21.79
N GLY A 568 -0.64 -9.22 -22.98
CA GLY A 568 0.34 -8.45 -23.74
C GLY A 568 -0.26 -7.22 -24.44
N PRO A 569 0.56 -6.24 -24.86
CA PRO A 569 0.07 -5.02 -25.51
C PRO A 569 -0.74 -5.29 -26.79
N GLU A 570 -1.81 -4.51 -27.01
CA GLU A 570 -2.68 -4.67 -28.18
C GLU A 570 -1.92 -4.45 -29.49
N GLY A 571 -1.99 -5.44 -30.39
CA GLY A 571 -1.38 -5.37 -31.72
C GLY A 571 0.15 -5.42 -31.76
N LEU A 572 0.79 -5.81 -30.65
CA LEU A 572 2.21 -6.16 -30.67
C LEU A 572 2.40 -7.47 -31.47
N THR A 573 3.28 -7.45 -32.47
CA THR A 573 3.51 -8.59 -33.37
C THR A 573 4.97 -9.01 -33.37
N GLY A 574 5.22 -10.32 -33.47
CA GLY A 574 6.54 -10.94 -33.44
C GLY A 574 6.55 -12.19 -32.57
N ASP A 575 7.73 -12.63 -32.15
CA ASP A 575 7.89 -13.83 -31.34
C ASP A 575 7.81 -13.50 -29.84
N TYR A 576 6.90 -14.18 -29.13
CA TYR A 576 6.79 -14.20 -27.68
C TYR A 576 7.47 -15.48 -27.17
N ALA A 577 8.44 -15.37 -26.26
CA ALA A 577 9.06 -16.52 -25.62
C ALA A 577 8.52 -16.67 -24.19
N ILE A 578 8.03 -17.86 -23.87
CA ILE A 578 7.24 -18.15 -22.66
C ILE A 578 7.98 -19.21 -21.85
N TRP A 579 8.18 -18.94 -20.56
CA TRP A 579 8.66 -19.88 -19.54
C TRP A 579 7.55 -20.11 -18.53
N ILE A 580 7.28 -21.36 -18.17
CA ILE A 580 6.34 -21.72 -17.10
C ILE A 580 7.12 -22.38 -15.98
N GLY A 581 7.12 -21.76 -14.81
CA GLY A 581 7.86 -22.18 -13.63
C GLY A 581 6.97 -22.68 -12.50
N THR A 582 7.60 -23.05 -11.39
CA THR A 582 6.95 -23.19 -10.08
C THR A 582 7.42 -22.08 -9.16
N PHE A 583 6.54 -21.57 -8.29
CA PHE A 583 6.94 -20.51 -7.33
C PHE A 583 8.03 -21.03 -6.38
N ASN A 584 7.84 -22.24 -5.86
CA ASN A 584 8.82 -22.93 -5.02
C ASN A 584 9.80 -23.80 -5.84
N PRO A 585 11.04 -24.03 -5.35
CA PRO A 585 11.99 -24.92 -6.00
C PRO A 585 11.56 -26.39 -5.85
N ILE A 586 11.71 -27.18 -6.91
CA ILE A 586 11.29 -28.60 -6.91
C ILE A 586 12.44 -29.49 -6.43
N GLU A 587 12.23 -30.22 -5.33
CA GLU A 587 13.16 -31.25 -4.87
C GLU A 587 13.07 -32.55 -5.73
N GLY A 588 13.73 -32.54 -6.89
CA GLY A 588 14.00 -33.74 -7.71
C GLY A 588 13.56 -33.66 -9.17
N ASP A 589 13.67 -34.77 -9.90
CA ASP A 589 13.46 -34.83 -11.36
C ASP A 589 11.97 -34.86 -11.81
N VAL A 590 11.02 -34.44 -10.97
CA VAL A 590 9.57 -34.58 -11.24
C VAL A 590 8.90 -33.21 -11.27
N PHE A 591 8.88 -32.64 -12.46
CA PHE A 591 8.21 -31.36 -12.75
C PHE A 591 6.69 -31.54 -12.92
N PRO A 592 5.86 -30.70 -12.26
CA PRO A 592 4.41 -30.76 -12.37
C PRO A 592 3.93 -30.50 -13.80
N ALA A 593 2.76 -31.05 -14.14
CA ALA A 593 2.13 -30.81 -15.42
C ALA A 593 1.38 -29.47 -15.41
N ALA A 594 1.52 -28.68 -16.46
CA ALA A 594 0.76 -27.45 -16.64
C ALA A 594 0.17 -27.36 -18.05
N ASN A 595 -0.98 -26.70 -18.17
CA ASN A 595 -1.61 -26.40 -19.44
C ASN A 595 -1.48 -24.90 -19.73
N LEU A 596 -0.74 -24.55 -20.79
CA LEU A 596 -0.59 -23.19 -21.29
C LEU A 596 -1.71 -22.90 -22.29
N LEU A 597 -2.46 -21.83 -22.07
CA LEU A 597 -3.51 -21.33 -22.95
C LEU A 597 -3.14 -19.92 -23.46
N ILE A 598 -3.23 -19.74 -24.77
CA ILE A 598 -3.01 -18.46 -25.46
C ILE A 598 -4.29 -18.10 -26.21
N GLU A 599 -4.74 -16.85 -26.12
CA GLU A 599 -5.98 -16.34 -26.74
C GLU A 599 -5.82 -14.90 -27.24
N GLU A 600 -6.55 -14.50 -28.28
CA GLU A 600 -6.73 -13.07 -28.59
C GLU A 600 -7.79 -12.44 -27.67
N VAL A 601 -7.46 -11.30 -27.07
CA VAL A 601 -8.38 -10.49 -26.26
C VAL A 601 -8.41 -9.04 -26.76
N SER A 602 -9.54 -8.37 -26.57
CA SER A 602 -9.79 -6.99 -27.01
C SER A 602 -9.78 -6.05 -25.81
N THR A 603 -9.12 -4.90 -25.93
CA THR A 603 -9.15 -3.85 -24.89
C THR A 603 -10.53 -3.18 -24.78
N THR A 604 -11.35 -3.28 -25.83
CA THR A 604 -12.76 -2.86 -25.84
C THR A 604 -13.69 -4.04 -25.63
N LYS A 605 -14.78 -3.84 -24.89
CA LYS A 605 -15.86 -4.84 -24.69
C LYS A 605 -17.14 -4.44 -25.44
N THR A 606 -18.00 -5.42 -25.69
CA THR A 606 -19.27 -5.21 -26.40
C THR A 606 -20.44 -5.28 -25.43
N HIS A 607 -21.17 -4.17 -25.25
CA HIS A 607 -22.37 -4.13 -24.41
C HIS A 607 -23.56 -4.90 -25.02
N PRO A 608 -24.57 -5.25 -24.21
CA PRO A 608 -25.82 -5.86 -24.68
C PRO A 608 -26.50 -5.05 -25.80
N SER A 609 -27.13 -5.75 -26.73
CA SER A 609 -27.80 -5.12 -27.88
C SER A 609 -28.95 -4.20 -27.42
N GLY A 610 -28.77 -2.89 -27.58
CA GLY A 610 -29.74 -1.87 -27.18
C GLY A 610 -29.40 -1.16 -25.87
N ALA A 611 -28.25 -1.45 -25.26
CA ALA A 611 -27.74 -0.71 -24.11
C ALA A 611 -27.61 0.80 -24.41
N ILE A 612 -27.92 1.62 -23.41
CA ILE A 612 -27.69 3.06 -23.44
C ILE A 612 -26.32 3.30 -22.80
N ASN A 613 -25.36 3.75 -23.60
CA ASN A 613 -23.97 4.04 -23.18
C ASN A 613 -23.64 5.55 -23.13
N SER A 614 -24.66 6.41 -23.26
CA SER A 614 -24.52 7.84 -22.99
C SER A 614 -25.88 8.48 -22.72
N MET A 615 -25.91 9.48 -21.86
CA MET A 615 -27.12 10.24 -21.54
C MET A 615 -26.81 11.71 -21.23
N SER A 616 -27.82 12.56 -21.31
CA SER A 616 -27.77 13.92 -20.76
C SER A 616 -28.83 14.07 -19.68
N LEU A 617 -28.39 14.33 -18.44
CA LEU A 617 -29.26 14.52 -17.28
C LEU A 617 -29.12 15.95 -16.73
N THR A 618 -30.09 16.38 -15.96
CA THR A 618 -30.14 17.72 -15.35
C THR A 618 -30.76 17.57 -13.97
N ALA A 619 -30.21 18.27 -12.98
CA ALA A 619 -30.67 18.29 -11.61
C ALA A 619 -32.21 18.29 -11.48
N GLY A 620 -32.73 17.35 -10.68
CA GLY A 620 -34.14 16.99 -10.57
C GLY A 620 -34.64 16.09 -11.71
N PHE A 621 -33.81 15.17 -12.23
CA PHE A 621 -34.24 14.28 -13.32
C PHE A 621 -35.25 13.24 -12.86
N THR A 622 -36.06 12.73 -13.79
CA THR A 622 -36.99 11.62 -13.55
C THR A 622 -37.04 10.69 -14.77
N PRO A 623 -37.16 9.36 -14.58
CA PRO A 623 -37.11 8.65 -13.30
C PRO A 623 -35.71 8.71 -12.65
N ASP A 624 -35.70 8.67 -11.33
CA ASP A 624 -34.51 8.52 -10.48
C ASP A 624 -34.69 7.20 -9.69
N PRO A 625 -33.73 6.26 -9.71
CA PRO A 625 -32.49 6.28 -10.48
C PRO A 625 -32.72 6.15 -11.99
N PHE A 626 -31.86 6.80 -12.78
CA PHE A 626 -31.66 6.44 -14.17
C PHE A 626 -30.88 5.12 -14.20
N THR A 627 -31.39 4.11 -14.91
CA THR A 627 -30.73 2.79 -15.00
C THR A 627 -30.51 2.34 -16.44
N THR A 628 -29.40 1.64 -16.67
CA THR A 628 -29.06 1.01 -17.96
C THR A 628 -28.27 -0.28 -17.72
N THR A 629 -28.48 -1.30 -18.56
CA THR A 629 -27.69 -2.54 -18.48
C THR A 629 -26.53 -2.48 -19.47
N LEU A 630 -25.32 -2.64 -18.96
CA LEU A 630 -24.06 -2.63 -19.68
C LEU A 630 -23.34 -3.98 -19.49
N ALA A 631 -22.14 -4.08 -20.06
CA ALA A 631 -21.23 -5.20 -19.81
C ALA A 631 -20.08 -4.69 -18.95
N ALA A 632 -19.77 -5.41 -17.86
CA ALA A 632 -18.66 -5.12 -16.98
C ALA A 632 -17.34 -5.72 -17.48
N GLY A 633 -16.27 -5.55 -16.72
CA GLY A 633 -14.96 -6.17 -16.94
C GLY A 633 -14.09 -5.47 -17.98
N GLY A 634 -13.02 -6.15 -18.37
CA GLY A 634 -12.02 -5.63 -19.27
C GLY A 634 -10.69 -6.36 -19.10
N ILE A 635 -9.61 -5.77 -19.63
CA ILE A 635 -8.26 -6.36 -19.60
C ILE A 635 -7.17 -5.34 -19.29
N ILE A 636 -7.57 -4.11 -18.93
CA ILE A 636 -6.67 -3.06 -18.48
C ILE A 636 -6.84 -2.96 -16.98
N ASP A 637 -5.78 -3.31 -16.26
CA ASP A 637 -5.65 -3.05 -14.84
C ASP A 637 -5.88 -1.55 -14.56
N ALA A 638 -6.89 -1.26 -13.75
CA ALA A 638 -7.32 0.10 -13.46
C ALA A 638 -6.28 0.89 -12.65
N SER A 639 -5.37 0.22 -11.94
CA SER A 639 -4.28 0.86 -11.18
C SER A 639 -3.32 1.62 -12.10
N THR A 640 -3.23 1.20 -13.36
CA THR A 640 -2.45 1.89 -14.41
C THR A 640 -3.08 3.21 -14.89
N VAL A 641 -4.33 3.49 -14.50
CA VAL A 641 -5.03 4.76 -14.74
C VAL A 641 -4.92 5.67 -13.53
N ASP A 642 -5.06 5.11 -12.32
CA ASP A 642 -4.86 5.76 -11.03
C ASP A 642 -4.64 4.65 -9.96
N PRO A 643 -3.59 4.70 -9.11
CA PRO A 643 -3.25 3.60 -8.19
C PRO A 643 -4.34 3.22 -7.18
N SER A 644 -5.31 4.10 -6.91
CA SER A 644 -6.46 3.81 -6.03
C SER A 644 -7.51 2.89 -6.66
N CYS A 645 -7.39 2.59 -7.96
CA CYS A 645 -8.38 1.88 -8.74
C CYS A 645 -8.05 0.40 -8.89
N TRP A 646 -8.71 -0.46 -8.12
CA TRP A 646 -8.52 -1.91 -8.21
C TRP A 646 -9.42 -2.55 -9.27
N GLY A 647 -8.99 -3.69 -9.82
CA GLY A 647 -9.71 -4.47 -10.82
C GLY A 647 -9.48 -4.04 -12.28
N ASN A 648 -10.29 -4.56 -13.19
CA ASN A 648 -10.01 -4.62 -14.62
C ASN A 648 -11.08 -3.93 -15.49
N ILE A 649 -10.69 -2.90 -16.23
CA ILE A 649 -11.54 -2.04 -17.07
C ILE A 649 -11.22 -2.15 -18.57
N ALA A 650 -12.06 -1.53 -19.41
CA ALA A 650 -11.86 -1.42 -20.84
C ALA A 650 -11.11 -0.12 -21.22
N SER A 651 -10.51 -0.08 -22.42
CA SER A 651 -9.80 1.10 -22.96
C SER A 651 -10.70 2.31 -23.30
N THR A 652 -12.01 2.15 -23.16
CA THR A 652 -13.02 3.16 -23.48
C THR A 652 -14.11 3.16 -22.40
N PRO A 653 -14.67 4.33 -22.04
CA PRO A 653 -15.74 4.38 -21.06
C PRO A 653 -17.01 3.67 -21.55
N ASP A 654 -17.67 3.00 -20.62
CA ASP A 654 -18.88 2.21 -20.82
C ASP A 654 -20.14 3.07 -20.80
N PHE A 655 -20.07 4.19 -20.08
CA PHE A 655 -21.11 5.19 -20.07
C PHE A 655 -20.54 6.61 -20.04
N VAL A 656 -21.09 7.49 -20.89
CA VAL A 656 -20.74 8.92 -20.89
C VAL A 656 -21.95 9.75 -20.45
N LEU A 657 -21.89 10.26 -19.22
CA LEU A 657 -22.92 11.12 -18.63
C LEU A 657 -22.59 12.60 -18.92
N ASN A 658 -23.52 13.33 -19.53
CA ASN A 658 -23.43 14.79 -19.65
C ASN A 658 -24.41 15.41 -18.63
N TYR A 659 -23.90 15.78 -17.46
CA TYR A 659 -24.69 16.24 -16.33
C TYR A 659 -24.76 17.76 -16.24
N THR A 660 -25.94 18.31 -15.95
CA THR A 660 -26.14 19.71 -15.56
C THR A 660 -26.52 19.75 -14.09
N ALA A 661 -25.55 20.06 -13.25
CA ALA A 661 -25.67 20.02 -11.79
C ALA A 661 -26.55 21.14 -11.22
N GLY A 662 -27.01 20.90 -9.99
CA GLY A 662 -27.76 21.84 -9.15
C GLY A 662 -27.33 21.66 -7.69
N ASP A 663 -28.24 21.90 -6.76
CA ASP A 663 -27.97 21.76 -5.32
C ASP A 663 -28.06 20.30 -4.80
N TRP A 664 -28.22 19.33 -5.70
CA TRP A 664 -28.36 17.90 -5.39
C TRP A 664 -27.03 17.16 -5.55
N PRO A 665 -26.76 16.15 -4.70
CA PRO A 665 -25.63 15.24 -4.87
C PRO A 665 -25.84 14.32 -6.08
N LEU A 666 -24.80 13.54 -6.45
CA LEU A 666 -24.89 12.54 -7.53
C LEU A 666 -24.24 11.23 -7.08
N ARG A 667 -25.05 10.17 -6.92
CA ARG A 667 -24.61 8.80 -6.70
C ARG A 667 -24.55 8.05 -8.03
N VAL A 668 -23.47 7.32 -8.26
CA VAL A 668 -23.28 6.39 -9.37
C VAL A 668 -22.94 5.03 -8.77
N PHE A 669 -23.74 4.01 -9.04
CA PHE A 669 -23.53 2.67 -8.46
C PHE A 669 -23.83 1.57 -9.48
N VAL A 670 -23.25 0.41 -9.26
CA VAL A 670 -23.37 -0.77 -10.14
C VAL A 670 -24.00 -1.91 -9.35
N ASN A 671 -24.78 -2.74 -10.04
CA ASN A 671 -25.30 -4.00 -9.50
C ASN A 671 -25.07 -5.14 -10.50
N SER A 672 -24.37 -6.19 -10.07
CA SER A 672 -24.18 -7.44 -10.81
C SER A 672 -24.22 -8.67 -9.88
N ASP A 673 -24.41 -9.85 -10.47
CA ASP A 673 -24.18 -11.15 -9.82
C ASP A 673 -22.67 -11.50 -9.74
N ALA A 674 -21.81 -10.70 -10.40
CA ALA A 674 -20.37 -10.81 -10.40
C ALA A 674 -19.74 -9.67 -9.59
N ASP A 675 -18.53 -9.90 -9.12
CA ASP A 675 -17.67 -8.92 -8.48
C ASP A 675 -17.29 -7.81 -9.49
N THR A 676 -17.59 -6.55 -9.17
CA THR A 676 -17.45 -5.42 -10.10
C THR A 676 -16.70 -4.24 -9.50
N THR A 677 -15.96 -3.52 -10.33
CA THR A 677 -15.28 -2.26 -9.95
C THR A 677 -15.83 -1.09 -10.77
N LEU A 678 -15.77 0.12 -10.22
CA LEU A 678 -16.27 1.35 -10.83
C LEU A 678 -15.17 2.41 -10.83
N LEU A 679 -14.73 2.81 -12.03
CA LEU A 679 -13.88 3.99 -12.23
C LEU A 679 -14.71 5.08 -12.91
N MET A 680 -14.65 6.29 -12.37
CA MET A 680 -15.31 7.47 -12.93
C MET A 680 -14.31 8.63 -13.07
N ARG A 681 -14.14 9.13 -14.29
CA ARG A 681 -13.43 10.38 -14.55
C ARG A 681 -14.44 11.54 -14.54
N THR A 682 -14.21 12.54 -13.70
CA THR A 682 -15.10 13.70 -13.55
C THR A 682 -14.84 14.78 -14.62
N PRO A 683 -15.73 15.77 -14.80
CA PRO A 683 -15.55 16.84 -15.79
C PRO A 683 -14.33 17.73 -15.58
N ILE A 684 -13.72 17.68 -14.40
CA ILE A 684 -12.48 18.41 -14.07
C ILE A 684 -11.22 17.56 -14.22
N GLY A 685 -11.35 16.28 -14.57
CA GLY A 685 -10.25 15.35 -14.89
C GLY A 685 -9.83 14.42 -13.76
N GLU A 686 -10.30 14.68 -12.54
CA GLU A 686 -10.20 13.81 -11.35
C GLU A 686 -10.73 12.40 -11.65
N VAL A 687 -10.06 11.40 -11.09
CA VAL A 687 -10.47 9.99 -11.14
C VAL A 687 -11.00 9.61 -9.77
N LEU A 688 -12.11 8.88 -9.75
CA LEU A 688 -12.76 8.37 -8.56
C LEU A 688 -13.00 6.87 -8.74
N CYS A 689 -12.64 6.07 -7.75
CA CYS A 689 -12.70 4.61 -7.83
C CYS A 689 -13.28 3.97 -6.57
N ASN A 690 -13.98 2.85 -6.77
CA ASN A 690 -14.50 1.97 -5.74
C ASN A 690 -14.81 0.60 -6.35
N ASP A 691 -14.59 -0.46 -5.60
CA ASP A 691 -14.96 -1.86 -5.90
C ASP A 691 -16.07 -2.35 -4.96
N ASP A 692 -15.87 -2.23 -3.65
CA ASP A 692 -16.82 -2.74 -2.65
C ASP A 692 -17.46 -1.60 -1.83
N THR A 693 -18.78 -1.39 -2.02
CA THR A 693 -19.62 -0.58 -1.11
C THR A 693 -20.81 -1.36 -0.57
N ASP A 694 -21.47 -2.18 -1.40
CA ASP A 694 -22.64 -2.99 -1.01
C ASP A 694 -22.39 -4.47 -1.32
N GLY A 695 -21.64 -5.13 -0.44
CA GLY A 695 -20.97 -6.39 -0.78
C GLY A 695 -19.97 -6.17 -1.91
N LEU A 696 -19.98 -7.06 -2.91
CA LEU A 696 -19.08 -7.04 -4.07
C LEU A 696 -19.53 -6.07 -5.19
N ASN A 697 -20.19 -4.97 -4.81
CA ASN A 697 -20.79 -4.01 -5.75
C ASN A 697 -20.38 -2.57 -5.41
N PRO A 698 -19.93 -1.78 -6.41
CA PRO A 698 -19.32 -0.48 -6.18
C PRO A 698 -20.31 0.68 -6.23
N SER A 699 -19.98 1.74 -5.51
CA SER A 699 -20.73 2.99 -5.46
C SER A 699 -19.81 4.19 -5.27
N LEU A 700 -20.04 5.24 -6.05
CA LEU A 700 -19.37 6.54 -5.93
C LEU A 700 -20.40 7.64 -5.68
N SER A 701 -20.16 8.46 -4.66
CA SER A 701 -21.07 9.51 -4.19
C SER A 701 -20.41 10.89 -4.23
N LEU A 702 -20.91 11.76 -5.10
CA LEU A 702 -20.48 13.15 -5.21
C LEU A 702 -21.42 14.04 -4.40
N THR A 703 -20.96 14.63 -3.30
CA THR A 703 -21.76 15.56 -2.48
C THR A 703 -22.06 16.87 -3.20
N THR A 704 -21.13 17.34 -4.04
CA THR A 704 -21.23 18.59 -4.81
C THR A 704 -20.81 18.39 -6.28
N PRO A 705 -21.61 17.66 -7.08
CA PRO A 705 -21.28 17.34 -8.46
C PRO A 705 -21.16 18.61 -9.32
N VAL A 706 -20.21 18.60 -10.27
CA VAL A 706 -19.99 19.71 -11.20
C VAL A 706 -20.71 19.46 -12.52
N SER A 707 -21.14 20.53 -13.21
CA SER A 707 -21.72 20.40 -14.54
C SER A 707 -20.65 20.04 -15.58
N GLY A 708 -20.90 19.03 -16.40
CA GLY A 708 -20.01 18.65 -17.49
C GLY A 708 -20.15 17.19 -17.92
N GLN A 709 -19.08 16.63 -18.49
CA GLN A 709 -19.03 15.25 -18.96
C GLN A 709 -18.28 14.36 -17.96
N TYR A 710 -18.94 13.32 -17.48
CA TYR A 710 -18.37 12.24 -16.69
C TYR A 710 -18.17 11.02 -17.60
N GLU A 711 -17.02 10.36 -17.48
CA GLU A 711 -16.71 9.11 -18.17
C GLU A 711 -16.70 7.98 -17.15
N ILE A 712 -17.55 6.97 -17.33
CA ILE A 712 -17.79 5.91 -16.35
C ILE A 712 -17.37 4.57 -16.96
N PHE A 713 -16.55 3.83 -16.24
CA PHE A 713 -15.97 2.53 -16.59
C PHE A 713 -16.41 1.52 -15.52
N ILE A 714 -16.94 0.38 -15.95
CA ILE A 714 -17.48 -0.67 -15.08
C ILE A 714 -16.63 -1.91 -15.28
N GLY A 715 -15.65 -2.14 -14.41
CA GLY A 715 -14.75 -3.29 -14.48
C GLY A 715 -15.27 -4.52 -13.73
N THR A 716 -14.41 -5.52 -13.60
CA THR A 716 -14.53 -6.66 -12.68
C THR A 716 -13.25 -6.75 -11.88
N TYR A 717 -13.31 -7.13 -10.61
CA TYR A 717 -12.08 -7.36 -9.82
C TYR A 717 -11.24 -8.46 -10.49
N ASP A 718 -11.83 -9.65 -10.66
CA ASP A 718 -11.25 -10.78 -11.39
C ASP A 718 -11.09 -10.49 -12.91
N PRO A 719 -9.86 -10.54 -13.49
CA PRO A 719 -9.61 -10.37 -14.92
C PRO A 719 -10.14 -11.52 -15.80
N THR A 720 -10.48 -12.66 -15.18
CA THR A 720 -10.97 -13.86 -15.85
C THR A 720 -12.50 -13.94 -15.93
N ALA A 721 -13.21 -13.12 -15.14
CA ALA A 721 -14.69 -13.03 -15.13
C ALA A 721 -15.31 -12.67 -16.50
N GLY A 722 -14.50 -12.12 -17.41
CA GLY A 722 -14.89 -11.83 -18.80
C GLY A 722 -15.71 -10.55 -18.88
N ASN A 723 -16.97 -10.66 -19.36
CA ASN A 723 -17.85 -9.51 -19.52
C ASN A 723 -19.27 -9.81 -19.01
N PRO A 724 -19.47 -9.93 -17.69
CA PRO A 724 -20.79 -10.15 -17.11
C PRO A 724 -21.71 -8.95 -17.35
N ASN A 725 -23.03 -9.18 -17.31
CA ASN A 725 -23.99 -8.07 -17.36
C ASN A 725 -23.97 -7.32 -16.03
N ALA A 726 -23.97 -6.00 -16.09
CA ALA A 726 -24.07 -5.14 -14.92
C ALA A 726 -25.10 -4.04 -15.15
N THR A 727 -25.83 -3.66 -14.11
CA THR A 727 -26.79 -2.55 -14.17
C THR A 727 -26.14 -1.33 -13.55
N LEU A 728 -25.87 -0.31 -14.38
CA LEU A 728 -25.46 1.01 -13.93
C LEU A 728 -26.70 1.78 -13.48
N ALA A 729 -26.63 2.37 -12.30
CA ALA A 729 -27.63 3.27 -11.74
C ALA A 729 -27.00 4.63 -11.42
N ILE A 730 -27.72 5.71 -11.76
CA ILE A 730 -27.32 7.10 -11.51
C ILE A 730 -28.49 7.78 -10.80
N SER A 731 -28.24 8.37 -9.63
CA SER A 731 -29.27 8.91 -8.72
C SER A 731 -28.84 10.23 -8.08
N GLU A 732 -29.80 11.06 -7.69
CA GLU A 732 -29.57 12.26 -6.88
C GLU A 732 -29.88 12.03 -5.39
N ILE A 733 -29.97 10.76 -4.98
CA ILE A 733 -30.30 10.28 -3.63
C ILE A 733 -29.10 9.49 -3.08
N LEU A 734 -28.62 9.85 -1.88
CA LEU A 734 -27.40 9.26 -1.29
C LEU A 734 -27.66 8.05 -0.37
N ASP A 735 -28.67 8.11 0.51
CA ASP A 735 -28.97 7.01 1.44
C ASP A 735 -29.96 6.01 0.85
N GLU A 736 -29.55 4.75 0.72
CA GLU A 736 -30.46 3.66 0.34
C GLU A 736 -31.16 3.07 1.56
N LYS A 737 -32.13 3.83 2.06
CA LYS A 737 -33.15 3.31 2.98
C LYS A 737 -34.10 2.42 2.20
N ILE A 738 -33.76 1.13 2.06
CA ILE A 738 -34.60 0.13 1.36
C ILE A 738 -35.93 -0.03 2.10
N LEU A 739 -36.93 0.75 1.70
CA LEU A 739 -38.26 0.69 2.31
C LEU A 739 -38.89 -0.70 2.09
N PRO A 740 -39.68 -1.22 3.05
CA PRO A 740 -40.36 -2.50 2.91
C PRO A 740 -41.22 -2.55 1.63
N ASP A 741 -41.27 -3.70 0.94
CA ASP A 741 -42.08 -3.85 -0.28
C ASP A 741 -43.56 -3.50 0.00
N GLY A 742 -44.10 -2.56 -0.78
CA GLY A 742 -45.43 -1.99 -0.59
C GLY A 742 -45.54 -0.88 0.46
N ALA A 743 -44.43 -0.34 0.99
CA ALA A 743 -44.43 0.86 1.82
C ALA A 743 -45.11 2.04 1.09
N VAL A 744 -45.86 2.83 1.86
CA VAL A 744 -46.53 4.04 1.39
C VAL A 744 -45.69 5.23 1.87
N THR A 745 -45.22 6.05 0.94
CA THR A 745 -44.38 7.23 1.21
C THR A 745 -45.16 8.55 1.24
N GLU A 746 -46.47 8.54 1.00
CA GLU A 746 -47.30 9.73 1.07
C GLU A 746 -48.72 9.47 1.58
N THR A 747 -49.32 10.45 2.28
CA THR A 747 -50.76 10.42 2.61
C THR A 747 -51.37 11.81 2.66
N SER A 748 -52.70 11.90 2.61
CA SER A 748 -53.44 13.14 2.84
C SER A 748 -53.98 13.22 4.25
N VAL A 749 -53.66 14.30 4.96
CA VAL A 749 -54.10 14.60 6.32
C VAL A 749 -55.23 15.64 6.27
N PHE A 750 -56.35 15.34 6.93
CA PHE A 750 -57.55 16.18 6.93
C PHE A 750 -58.24 16.17 8.29
N ALA A 751 -59.05 17.19 8.56
CA ALA A 751 -59.80 17.31 9.81
C ALA A 751 -60.71 16.08 10.06
N GLY A 752 -60.55 15.45 11.21
CA GLY A 752 -61.23 14.21 11.59
C GLY A 752 -60.50 12.92 11.21
N MET A 753 -59.28 12.98 10.65
CA MET A 753 -58.46 11.81 10.32
C MET A 753 -58.09 11.01 11.59
N THR A 754 -58.63 9.80 11.70
CA THR A 754 -58.19 8.81 12.69
C THR A 754 -56.80 8.29 12.35
N ARG A 755 -56.01 7.91 13.38
CA ARG A 755 -54.65 7.36 13.26
C ARG A 755 -54.50 6.37 12.10
N GLN A 756 -53.55 6.66 11.21
CA GLN A 756 -53.02 5.74 10.21
C GLN A 756 -51.57 5.40 10.56
N ASP A 757 -51.16 4.19 10.21
CA ASP A 757 -49.87 3.59 10.52
C ASP A 757 -49.18 3.21 9.22
N PHE A 758 -47.88 3.47 9.13
CA PHE A 758 -47.03 3.21 7.97
C PHE A 758 -45.75 2.54 8.44
N GLU A 759 -45.41 1.38 7.89
CA GLU A 759 -44.17 0.68 8.21
C GLU A 759 -43.03 1.21 7.34
N LEU A 760 -41.97 1.69 7.99
CA LEU A 760 -40.78 2.30 7.40
C LEU A 760 -39.52 1.77 8.14
N LEU A 761 -38.33 2.28 7.82
CA LEU A 761 -37.07 1.94 8.51
C LEU A 761 -36.45 3.17 9.18
N ALA A 762 -36.64 3.39 10.47
CA ALA A 762 -35.95 4.47 11.18
C ALA A 762 -34.43 4.39 11.03
N GLY A 763 -33.77 5.51 10.71
CA GLY A 763 -32.31 5.61 10.60
C GLY A 763 -31.84 6.42 9.40
N GLY A 764 -30.51 6.46 9.24
CA GLY A 764 -29.77 7.06 8.14
C GLY A 764 -28.36 7.46 8.58
N SER A 765 -27.55 8.01 7.67
CA SER A 765 -26.15 8.38 7.93
C SER A 765 -25.96 9.81 8.45
N PHE A 766 -27.01 10.66 8.39
CA PHE A 766 -26.85 12.10 8.47
C PHE A 766 -27.30 12.67 9.83
N GLU A 767 -26.43 13.43 10.50
CA GLU A 767 -26.78 14.06 11.78
C GLU A 767 -27.88 15.12 11.58
N ALA A 768 -29.01 14.89 12.27
CA ALA A 768 -30.14 15.81 12.22
C ALA A 768 -29.79 17.18 12.82
N PHE A 769 -28.83 17.23 13.74
CA PHE A 769 -28.38 18.42 14.45
C PHE A 769 -27.78 19.46 13.49
N ASP A 770 -26.81 19.04 12.68
CA ASP A 770 -26.12 19.89 11.71
C ASP A 770 -27.05 20.43 10.61
N THR A 771 -28.09 19.65 10.29
CA THR A 771 -28.95 19.86 9.12
C THR A 771 -30.21 20.65 9.43
N PHE A 772 -30.83 20.36 10.58
CA PHE A 772 -32.15 20.84 10.95
C PHE A 772 -32.12 21.79 12.16
N GLY A 773 -31.01 21.83 12.89
CA GLY A 773 -30.74 22.78 13.97
C GLY A 773 -30.47 22.10 15.31
N ASP A 774 -30.04 22.90 16.29
CA ASP A 774 -29.50 22.45 17.58
C ASP A 774 -30.49 21.76 18.54
N THR A 775 -31.73 21.55 18.09
CA THR A 775 -32.80 20.84 18.80
C THR A 775 -33.17 19.50 18.16
N CYS A 776 -32.49 19.08 17.09
CA CYS A 776 -32.81 17.89 16.31
C CYS A 776 -31.75 16.82 16.54
N ASN A 777 -31.91 15.98 17.56
CA ASN A 777 -30.92 14.95 17.90
C ASN A 777 -31.11 13.68 17.04
N GLY A 778 -30.03 12.93 16.85
CA GLY A 778 -30.03 11.63 16.17
C GLY A 778 -29.70 11.69 14.68
N PHE A 779 -29.80 10.54 14.04
CA PHE A 779 -29.35 10.25 12.68
C PHE A 779 -30.54 9.95 11.77
N VAL A 780 -30.65 10.68 10.67
CA VAL A 780 -31.73 10.58 9.67
C VAL A 780 -31.14 10.33 8.29
N ALA A 781 -31.98 9.92 7.33
CA ALA A 781 -31.59 9.92 5.93
C ALA A 781 -31.40 11.35 5.40
N SER A 782 -30.58 11.52 4.37
CA SER A 782 -30.43 12.78 3.63
C SER A 782 -31.75 13.30 3.04
N ASN A 783 -32.66 12.40 2.63
CA ASN A 783 -33.97 12.72 2.06
C ASN A 783 -35.15 12.33 2.98
N PRO A 784 -36.31 13.00 2.89
CA PRO A 784 -37.47 12.66 3.72
C PRO A 784 -38.09 11.34 3.31
N ASP A 785 -38.43 10.53 4.31
CA ASP A 785 -38.95 9.17 4.15
C ASP A 785 -40.43 9.13 3.79
N PHE A 786 -41.14 10.20 4.14
CA PHE A 786 -42.59 10.28 4.03
C PHE A 786 -43.06 11.73 3.82
N VAL A 787 -44.10 11.93 3.02
CA VAL A 787 -44.73 13.24 2.78
C VAL A 787 -46.22 13.24 3.18
N ALA A 788 -46.56 14.06 4.16
CA ALA A 788 -47.93 14.24 4.64
C ALA A 788 -48.56 15.52 4.06
N PHE A 789 -49.52 15.39 3.15
CA PHE A 789 -50.24 16.52 2.55
C PHE A 789 -51.41 16.95 3.42
N VAL A 790 -51.29 18.07 4.14
CA VAL A 790 -52.38 18.65 4.94
C VAL A 790 -53.35 19.42 4.04
N ASP A 791 -54.59 18.94 3.93
CA ASP A 791 -55.68 19.58 3.17
C ASP A 791 -56.60 20.42 4.06
N GLY A 792 -56.95 21.62 3.59
CA GLY A 792 -57.82 22.60 4.25
C GLY A 792 -57.14 23.44 5.35
N GLY A 793 -56.11 22.89 6.01
CA GLY A 793 -55.30 23.56 7.03
C GLY A 793 -56.03 23.86 8.36
N GLY A 794 -55.25 24.25 9.36
CA GLY A 794 -55.74 24.52 10.72
C GLY A 794 -56.12 23.27 11.53
N VAL A 795 -55.59 22.11 11.13
CA VAL A 795 -55.72 20.82 11.84
C VAL A 795 -54.57 20.68 12.83
N ASP A 796 -54.81 20.10 14.00
CA ASP A 796 -53.72 19.81 14.96
C ASP A 796 -53.21 18.38 14.69
N VAL A 797 -52.03 18.27 14.09
CA VAL A 797 -51.49 17.01 13.55
C VAL A 797 -50.43 16.44 14.49
N GLU A 798 -50.61 15.19 14.91
CA GLU A 798 -49.61 14.44 15.67
C GLU A 798 -48.92 13.42 14.77
N PHE A 799 -47.59 13.44 14.80
CA PHE A 799 -46.69 12.44 14.21
C PHE A 799 -45.99 11.70 15.36
N THR A 800 -46.02 10.37 15.34
CA THR A 800 -45.24 9.54 16.28
C THR A 800 -44.52 8.44 15.53
N ALA A 801 -43.27 8.16 15.87
CA ALA A 801 -42.63 6.91 15.49
C ALA A 801 -42.74 5.87 16.60
N ARG A 802 -42.54 4.60 16.25
CA ARG A 802 -42.33 3.51 17.23
C ARG A 802 -41.37 2.47 16.67
N SER A 803 -40.34 2.11 17.42
CA SER A 803 -39.48 0.95 17.15
C SER A 803 -39.21 0.14 18.43
N ALA A 804 -38.39 -0.90 18.31
CA ALA A 804 -37.71 -1.52 19.45
C ALA A 804 -36.41 -0.78 19.81
N GLU A 805 -35.84 -0.05 18.84
CA GLU A 805 -34.67 0.81 19.01
C GLU A 805 -35.09 2.26 19.35
N ASP A 806 -34.11 3.05 19.80
CA ASP A 806 -34.26 4.47 20.13
C ASP A 806 -34.42 5.32 18.85
N THR A 807 -35.51 6.07 18.73
CA THR A 807 -35.91 6.72 17.46
C THR A 807 -36.03 8.24 17.56
N THR A 808 -35.78 8.94 16.45
CA THR A 808 -35.96 10.39 16.31
C THR A 808 -36.87 10.70 15.12
N ILE A 809 -37.57 11.83 15.15
CA ILE A 809 -38.38 12.31 14.03
C ILE A 809 -38.08 13.78 13.75
N VAL A 810 -37.94 14.10 12.47
CA VAL A 810 -37.87 15.48 11.97
C VAL A 810 -39.04 15.71 11.03
N VAL A 811 -39.77 16.81 11.22
CA VAL A 811 -40.90 17.21 10.37
C VAL A 811 -40.66 18.63 9.89
N ARG A 812 -40.57 18.84 8.56
CA ARG A 812 -40.46 20.17 7.94
C ARG A 812 -41.79 20.54 7.29
N GLY A 813 -42.37 21.66 7.72
CA GLY A 813 -43.61 22.20 7.17
C GLY A 813 -43.43 22.98 5.86
N PRO A 814 -44.52 23.30 5.16
CA PRO A 814 -44.49 23.93 3.83
C PRO A 814 -44.04 25.40 3.84
N ASP A 815 -43.88 26.00 5.02
CA ASP A 815 -43.26 27.32 5.22
C ASP A 815 -41.79 27.25 5.64
N GLY A 816 -41.20 26.04 5.68
CA GLY A 816 -39.84 25.76 6.10
C GLY A 816 -39.65 25.57 7.61
N THR A 817 -40.71 25.71 8.42
CA THR A 817 -40.64 25.48 9.88
C THR A 817 -40.31 24.02 10.18
N VAL A 818 -39.31 23.79 11.01
CA VAL A 818 -38.86 22.46 11.44
C VAL A 818 -39.39 22.16 12.84
N TYR A 819 -39.80 20.91 13.05
CA TYR A 819 -40.18 20.33 14.32
C TYR A 819 -39.39 19.04 14.51
N CYS A 820 -38.75 18.85 15.67
CA CYS A 820 -37.96 17.67 15.99
C CYS A 820 -38.32 17.17 17.39
N ASP A 821 -38.25 15.86 17.58
CA ASP A 821 -38.38 15.19 18.87
C ASP A 821 -37.73 13.80 18.81
N ASP A 822 -37.20 13.33 19.93
CA ASP A 822 -36.60 12.00 20.15
C ASP A 822 -37.41 11.19 21.19
N ASP A 823 -37.73 11.79 22.34
CA ASP A 823 -38.22 11.05 23.52
C ASP A 823 -39.70 11.27 23.94
N SER A 824 -40.41 12.27 23.42
CA SER A 824 -41.69 12.74 24.01
C SER A 824 -42.88 11.79 23.81
N GLY A 825 -42.75 10.78 22.94
CA GLY A 825 -43.74 9.72 22.73
C GLY A 825 -43.68 8.59 23.77
N GLY A 826 -42.57 8.48 24.51
CA GLY A 826 -42.33 7.47 25.55
C GLY A 826 -41.73 6.17 25.04
N ASP A 827 -41.12 5.41 25.96
CA ASP A 827 -40.33 4.20 25.66
C ASP A 827 -39.18 4.45 24.65
N PHE A 828 -38.54 5.63 24.68
CA PHE A 828 -37.52 6.11 23.73
C PHE A 828 -38.03 6.24 22.28
N ASN A 829 -39.21 6.86 22.14
CA ASN A 829 -39.84 7.11 20.85
C ASN A 829 -40.38 8.55 20.77
N PRO A 830 -40.38 9.16 19.58
CA PRO A 830 -40.67 10.57 19.41
C PRO A 830 -42.16 10.87 19.18
N LEU A 831 -42.56 12.08 19.55
CA LEU A 831 -43.87 12.67 19.30
C LEU A 831 -43.73 14.14 18.92
N VAL A 832 -44.02 14.46 17.66
CA VAL A 832 -44.15 15.83 17.15
C VAL A 832 -45.63 16.21 17.05
N LEU A 833 -46.00 17.33 17.67
CA LEU A 833 -47.32 17.95 17.55
C LEU A 833 -47.23 19.26 16.76
N VAL A 834 -47.88 19.31 15.60
CA VAL A 834 -48.01 20.53 14.78
C VAL A 834 -49.38 21.16 15.04
N ASP A 835 -49.41 22.12 15.96
CA ASP A 835 -50.61 22.92 16.25
C ASP A 835 -51.06 23.71 15.01
N ARG A 836 -52.32 23.51 14.60
CA ARG A 836 -52.99 24.24 13.51
C ARG A 836 -52.21 24.26 12.19
N ALA A 837 -51.66 23.11 11.79
CA ALA A 837 -50.88 22.87 10.58
C ALA A 837 -51.40 23.63 9.34
N ALA A 838 -50.49 24.31 8.64
CA ALA A 838 -50.77 25.00 7.40
C ALA A 838 -51.16 24.01 6.28
N ASN A 839 -51.86 24.49 5.25
CA ASN A 839 -52.20 23.66 4.09
C ASN A 839 -50.97 23.48 3.18
N GLY A 840 -50.48 22.25 3.01
CA GLY A 840 -49.34 21.93 2.15
C GLY A 840 -48.68 20.60 2.50
N PRO A 841 -47.59 20.22 1.81
CA PRO A 841 -46.78 19.06 2.16
C PRO A 841 -46.02 19.30 3.47
N TYR A 842 -45.90 18.25 4.27
CA TYR A 842 -44.99 18.13 5.40
C TYR A 842 -44.03 16.99 5.10
N GLU A 843 -42.75 17.31 5.01
CA GLU A 843 -41.67 16.35 4.79
C GLU A 843 -41.29 15.74 6.14
N VAL A 844 -41.21 14.41 6.23
CA VAL A 844 -40.97 13.68 7.47
C VAL A 844 -39.76 12.77 7.28
N TRP A 845 -38.73 12.99 8.11
CA TRP A 845 -37.61 12.09 8.28
C TRP A 845 -37.80 11.31 9.58
N LEU A 846 -37.46 10.03 9.53
CA LEU A 846 -37.59 9.06 10.60
C LEU A 846 -36.23 8.40 10.82
N GLY A 847 -35.61 8.76 11.94
CA GLY A 847 -34.23 8.43 12.28
C GLY A 847 -34.08 7.56 13.53
N THR A 848 -32.85 7.21 13.87
CA THR A 848 -32.45 6.59 15.13
C THR A 848 -31.70 7.60 16.00
N PHE A 849 -31.79 7.52 17.32
CA PHE A 849 -31.07 8.45 18.20
C PHE A 849 -29.53 8.29 18.12
N SER A 850 -29.07 7.07 17.82
CA SER A 850 -27.67 6.71 17.62
C SER A 850 -27.43 6.11 16.23
N ALA A 851 -26.18 6.14 15.75
CA ALA A 851 -25.76 5.71 14.40
C ALA A 851 -25.79 4.18 14.15
N VAL A 852 -26.72 3.44 14.75
CA VAL A 852 -26.73 1.96 14.79
C VAL A 852 -27.29 1.29 13.53
N GLY A 853 -27.33 2.03 12.40
CA GLY A 853 -27.97 1.59 11.17
C GLY A 853 -29.51 1.67 11.20
N ASN A 854 -30.14 1.09 10.18
CA ASN A 854 -31.59 1.21 9.95
C ASN A 854 -32.40 0.18 10.76
N ALA A 855 -33.39 0.64 11.53
CA ALA A 855 -34.28 -0.15 12.37
C ALA A 855 -35.74 -0.13 11.88
N PRO A 856 -36.47 -1.27 11.82
CA PRO A 856 -37.89 -1.27 11.48
C PRO A 856 -38.73 -0.39 12.43
N ALA A 857 -39.57 0.49 11.88
CA ALA A 857 -40.33 1.45 12.66
C ALA A 857 -41.71 1.78 12.06
N THR A 858 -42.70 1.97 12.92
CA THR A 858 -44.07 2.34 12.52
C THR A 858 -44.30 3.84 12.70
N LEU A 859 -44.29 4.60 11.60
CA LEU A 859 -44.75 5.99 11.59
C LEU A 859 -46.28 6.02 11.75
N SER A 860 -46.78 6.86 12.65
CA SER A 860 -48.22 7.06 12.86
C SER A 860 -48.60 8.53 12.73
N ILE A 861 -49.69 8.81 12.00
CA ILE A 861 -50.17 10.18 11.75
C ILE A 861 -51.66 10.28 12.11
N ARG A 862 -52.07 11.32 12.86
CA ARG A 862 -53.49 11.60 13.19
C ARG A 862 -53.81 13.09 13.35
N ASP A 863 -55.09 13.44 13.18
CA ASP A 863 -55.67 14.64 13.79
C ASP A 863 -56.02 14.32 15.26
N ILE A 864 -55.45 15.06 16.22
CA ILE A 864 -55.73 14.84 17.65
C ILE A 864 -57.16 15.22 18.05
N ASN A 865 -57.86 16.00 17.23
CA ASN A 865 -59.28 16.37 17.42
C ASN A 865 -60.25 15.40 16.73
N ALA A 866 -59.76 14.30 16.16
CA ALA A 866 -60.60 13.28 15.52
C ALA A 866 -61.60 12.65 16.51
N GLY A 867 -62.83 13.17 16.51
CA GLY A 867 -63.94 12.72 17.36
C GLY A 867 -64.51 13.79 18.31
N THR A 868 -63.92 14.99 18.41
CA THR A 868 -64.40 16.07 19.30
C THR A 868 -65.11 17.22 18.56
N GLY A 869 -64.87 17.38 17.25
CA GLY A 869 -65.45 18.44 16.42
C GLY A 869 -66.73 18.05 15.67
N THR A 870 -67.71 18.96 15.61
CA THR A 870 -68.87 18.83 14.71
C THR A 870 -68.49 19.12 13.25
N ALA A 871 -68.85 18.22 12.34
CA ALA A 871 -68.48 18.26 10.92
C ALA A 871 -68.69 19.64 10.23
N PRO A 872 -67.69 20.17 9.51
CA PRO A 872 -67.86 21.29 8.58
C PRO A 872 -68.74 20.90 7.38
N ASN A 873 -69.55 21.85 6.88
CA ASN A 873 -70.35 21.63 5.68
C ASN A 873 -69.47 21.59 4.41
N VAL A 874 -69.45 20.46 3.71
CA VAL A 874 -68.85 20.33 2.37
C VAL A 874 -69.77 20.97 1.31
N PRO A 875 -69.32 21.97 0.53
CA PRO A 875 -70.06 22.49 -0.61
C PRO A 875 -69.80 21.63 -1.87
N GLY A 876 -70.75 20.74 -2.16
CA GLY A 876 -71.10 20.17 -3.49
C GLY A 876 -70.01 19.89 -4.53
N GLU A 877 -69.85 18.60 -4.87
CA GLU A 877 -69.13 18.11 -6.07
C GLU A 877 -69.47 18.89 -7.36
N GLY A 878 -68.46 19.51 -7.97
CA GLY A 878 -68.53 20.04 -9.33
C GLY A 878 -67.87 19.07 -10.32
N LYS A 879 -68.64 18.18 -10.95
CA LYS A 879 -68.12 17.31 -12.01
C LYS A 879 -67.61 18.10 -13.22
N LYS A 880 -66.30 18.06 -13.48
CA LYS A 880 -65.75 17.73 -14.80
C LYS A 880 -64.25 17.48 -14.80
#